data_AF-A0A3E2YX11-F1
#
_entry.id   AF-A0A3E2YX11-F1
#
_cell.length_a   1.000
_cell.length_b   1.000
_cell.length_c   1.000
_cell.angle_alpha   90.00
_cell.angle_beta   90.00
_cell.angle_gamma   90.00
#
_symmetry.space_group_name_H-M   'P 1'
#
loop_
_entity.id
_entity.type
_entity.pdbx_description
1 polymer ?
#
loop_
_entity_poly.entity_id
_entity_poly.type
_entity_poly.pdbx_seq_one_letter_code
_entity_poly.pdbx_strand_id
1 'polypeptide(L)'
;MIPLKALQAQVTALTDDLRGVVARDSELESSLRKEHDQAKDARRTAGTFETWLEDVLDQAAVAWVLGCVFVRFCEDNELVEPLWIGGPEPAAPVERAVQHRQQYLIDNPRHNDRHWLREAFEYLRGLRATGKIFDEHNPVWRFDISGEAAERLSEFFRRGPGLASLRVENLDTRFLGDLYQDLSIHAKKTYALLQTPDFVEEFILDRTFEPAVKEFGLSETLVIDPTCGSGHFLLGAFDRLVKLWRKREPTTDVRVLVERALGQVTGVDINPFAVAIARFRLLVAAMRECGLTSLERTPAWPVRVATGDSLLHWGRKSRHQGDLIAELEGRNAFAYATEDADVLGDYLREGQYTVVVGNPPYITVADSARNQLYRSIYPDVCHRQYALTVPFAKRFFDLAKRGDEHGEGAGHAGQITGNGFMKREFGKRLIEKYLAHHVELTEVIDASGAYIPGHGTPTVILIGRANSRRRASAVRAVLGVRGEPSQPNEPSKGLVWRAVVDQIGQPGSVSEWVSIADLPRANLSLHPWSLSAGVASPVMSKLQSGADVLSGVVDNIGYVGQTNADSSMLATREQLARVGVESDAHLQFVTGEAVRDFVVHGGDHSLFLHRGSEHLDIADYPGVLRRLWPLRESLWARRTFAKLSYKEEGRPWWGWHQVASQRLGVSLCICFAFVATHNHFVLSRGAKLFNRHAPMIKLRREATEDDHLRLLGVLNSSTACFWLKQVSHNKGNGGIGGGIGDEDWEPRYEFTGTKLQEFPLPKTYPLGRARVLDSLAQRLSSLTPAAVAESGVPTRERLRAANRDYDLTRSQMIALQEELDWEVYRLYGLLREELTCPEPPELKLGERAFEIVLARKMAAGEVETQWFARHGSTPVTELPTHWPDDYRALVQRRIEVIESDRNIGLIERPECKRRWATDGWDAMQTKALRDWLLDRLEAPKLWGDRPTPQSVAQLADKVRHDDDFRSVLELWVSRDDYDLTKTLAKLVADEHVPYLATYRYKPSGLRKRAQWERTWEQQRLEDAGEGVQIAVPPKYTSADFAKPSYWRARGKLDVPKERFISYPKAGRDGDGTELLGWAGWDHLAQAQALATVYLDRKLQAAWPAERLLPLLAGIAELELWLHQWHADERPDFPGSPAQFFTDLIDAELSQLGADRAELTNLRGLSQAATSA
;
A
#
# COMPACT_ATOMS: atom_id res chain seq x y z
N MET A 1 20.69 22.07 -6.20
CA MET A 1 20.56 20.69 -5.69
C MET A 1 20.43 19.71 -6.85
N ILE A 2 21.06 18.54 -6.74
CA ILE A 2 21.00 17.47 -7.75
C ILE A 2 19.56 16.91 -7.82
N PRO A 3 18.96 16.74 -9.01
CA PRO A 3 17.63 16.16 -9.13
C PRO A 3 17.59 14.72 -8.60
N LEU A 4 16.71 14.45 -7.63
CA LEU A 4 16.57 13.15 -6.98
C LEU A 4 16.39 11.98 -7.96
N LYS A 5 15.53 12.13 -8.98
CA LYS A 5 15.30 11.09 -10.01
C LYS A 5 16.57 10.70 -10.75
N ALA A 6 17.50 11.65 -10.93
CA ALA A 6 18.76 11.38 -11.60
C ALA A 6 19.69 10.55 -10.71
N LEU A 7 19.70 10.79 -9.39
CA LEU A 7 20.44 9.96 -8.43
C LEU A 7 19.84 8.55 -8.28
N GLN A 8 18.51 8.42 -8.26
CA GLN A 8 17.81 7.12 -8.27
C GLN A 8 18.18 6.27 -9.50
N ALA A 9 18.34 6.91 -10.66
CA ALA A 9 18.81 6.23 -11.87
C ALA A 9 20.25 5.70 -11.73
N GLN A 10 21.14 6.44 -11.06
CA GLN A 10 22.50 5.95 -10.76
C GLN A 10 22.47 4.75 -9.82
N VAL A 11 21.66 4.78 -8.75
CA VAL A 11 21.50 3.63 -7.84
C VAL A 11 21.06 2.40 -8.62
N THR A 12 20.06 2.53 -9.49
CA THR A 12 19.53 1.41 -10.30
C THR A 12 20.61 0.83 -11.22
N ALA A 13 21.38 1.70 -11.90
CA ALA A 13 22.47 1.28 -12.78
C ALA A 13 23.60 0.57 -12.01
N LEU A 14 23.95 1.05 -10.81
CA LEU A 14 24.94 0.40 -9.96
C LEU A 14 24.46 -0.93 -9.38
N THR A 15 23.18 -1.06 -9.01
CA THR A 15 22.63 -2.35 -8.56
C THR A 15 22.71 -3.39 -9.67
N ASP A 16 22.43 -3.00 -10.92
CA ASP A 16 22.56 -3.89 -12.08
C ASP A 16 24.01 -4.30 -12.34
N ASP A 17 24.95 -3.37 -12.20
CA ASP A 17 26.39 -3.63 -12.31
C ASP A 17 26.89 -4.59 -11.21
N LEU A 18 26.55 -4.30 -9.95
CA LEU A 18 26.94 -5.10 -8.79
C LEU A 18 26.40 -6.54 -8.87
N ARG A 19 25.22 -6.74 -9.45
CA ARG A 19 24.70 -8.10 -9.72
C ARG A 19 25.61 -8.86 -10.69
N GLY A 20 26.11 -8.18 -11.71
CA GLY A 20 27.09 -8.74 -12.65
C GLY A 20 28.44 -9.02 -11.99
N VAL A 21 28.86 -8.20 -11.03
CA VAL A 21 30.09 -8.42 -10.25
C VAL A 21 29.97 -9.66 -9.37
N VAL A 22 28.90 -9.77 -8.57
CA VAL A 22 28.68 -10.94 -7.71
C VAL A 22 28.59 -12.24 -8.52
N ALA A 23 27.93 -12.21 -9.69
CA ALA A 23 27.85 -13.39 -10.56
C ALA A 23 29.19 -13.84 -11.16
N ARG A 24 30.21 -12.97 -11.17
CA ARG A 24 31.57 -13.29 -11.69
C ARG A 24 32.56 -13.62 -10.58
N ASP A 25 32.27 -13.25 -9.34
CA ASP A 25 33.12 -13.44 -8.18
C ASP A 25 32.56 -14.56 -7.28
N SER A 26 33.06 -15.78 -7.50
CA SER A 26 32.60 -16.98 -6.79
C SER A 26 32.91 -16.96 -5.30
N GLU A 27 33.97 -16.27 -4.86
CA GLU A 27 34.31 -16.14 -3.45
C GLU A 27 33.34 -15.19 -2.73
N LEU A 28 33.05 -14.04 -3.35
CA LEU A 28 32.05 -13.10 -2.83
C LEU A 28 30.66 -13.74 -2.79
N GLU A 29 30.24 -14.44 -3.85
CA GLU A 29 28.96 -15.13 -3.87
C GLU A 29 28.87 -16.20 -2.76
N SER A 30 29.90 -17.01 -2.58
CA SER A 30 29.97 -18.04 -1.52
C SER A 30 29.88 -17.42 -0.11
N SER A 31 30.62 -16.32 0.12
CA SER A 31 30.57 -15.56 1.37
C SER A 31 29.17 -15.00 1.66
N LEU A 32 28.50 -14.46 0.64
CA LEU A 32 27.13 -13.94 0.75
C LEU A 32 26.11 -15.04 1.05
N ARG A 33 26.25 -16.22 0.42
CA ARG A 33 25.39 -17.38 0.71
C ARG A 33 25.54 -17.84 2.16
N LYS A 34 26.79 -17.89 2.65
CA LYS A 34 27.06 -18.23 4.05
C LYS A 34 26.46 -17.22 5.03
N GLU A 35 26.56 -15.91 4.75
CA GLU A 35 25.92 -14.88 5.57
C GLU A 35 24.39 -15.00 5.54
N HIS A 36 23.80 -15.30 4.38
CA HIS A 36 22.36 -15.54 4.25
C HIS A 36 21.89 -16.73 5.09
N ASP A 37 22.63 -17.84 5.06
CA ASP A 37 22.32 -19.03 5.87
C ASP A 37 22.41 -18.71 7.37
N GLN A 38 23.46 -18.00 7.79
CA GLN A 38 23.59 -17.55 9.19
C GLN A 38 22.47 -16.59 9.60
N ALA A 39 22.06 -15.68 8.71
CA ALA A 39 20.95 -14.76 8.94
C ALA A 39 19.61 -15.50 9.06
N LYS A 40 19.41 -16.58 8.28
CA LYS A 40 18.23 -17.47 8.42
C LYS A 40 18.24 -18.21 9.75
N ASP A 41 19.37 -18.79 10.13
CA ASP A 41 19.55 -19.51 11.40
C ASP A 41 19.27 -18.58 12.60
N ALA A 42 19.74 -17.34 12.53
CA ALA A 42 19.49 -16.30 13.52
C ALA A 42 18.10 -15.66 13.42
N ARG A 43 17.22 -16.14 12.53
CA ARG A 43 15.87 -15.64 12.28
C ARG A 43 15.80 -14.15 11.92
N ARG A 44 16.84 -13.64 11.26
CA ARG A 44 16.91 -12.26 10.73
C ARG A 44 16.20 -12.11 9.39
N THR A 45 16.13 -13.19 8.60
CA THR A 45 15.40 -13.24 7.32
C THR A 45 14.76 -14.62 7.08
N ALA A 46 13.61 -14.63 6.40
CA ALA A 46 12.97 -15.81 5.83
C ALA A 46 12.98 -15.79 4.28
N GLY A 47 13.57 -14.75 3.67
CA GLY A 47 13.61 -14.57 2.21
C GLY A 47 14.53 -15.57 1.50
N THR A 48 14.33 -15.73 0.19
CA THR A 48 15.27 -16.48 -0.66
C THR A 48 16.60 -15.74 -0.74
N PHE A 49 17.66 -16.44 -1.18
CA PHE A 49 18.98 -15.83 -1.34
C PHE A 49 18.92 -14.66 -2.31
N GLU A 50 18.21 -14.80 -3.43
CA GLU A 50 18.08 -13.78 -4.46
C GLU A 50 17.33 -12.54 -3.93
N THR A 51 16.25 -12.74 -3.17
CA THR A 51 15.50 -11.62 -2.59
C THR A 51 16.35 -10.86 -1.58
N TRP A 52 17.06 -11.58 -0.70
CA TRP A 52 17.96 -10.98 0.28
C TRP A 52 19.16 -10.28 -0.39
N LEU A 53 19.72 -10.89 -1.44
CA LEU A 53 20.85 -10.34 -2.18
C LEU A 53 20.47 -9.01 -2.85
N GLU A 54 19.29 -8.91 -3.48
CA GLU A 54 18.82 -7.65 -4.07
C GLU A 54 18.80 -6.51 -3.04
N ASP A 55 18.34 -6.76 -1.81
CA ASP A 55 18.31 -5.77 -0.74
C ASP A 55 19.74 -5.34 -0.35
N VAL A 56 20.69 -6.29 -0.29
CA VAL A 56 22.10 -6.02 0.01
C VAL A 56 22.79 -5.23 -1.11
N LEU A 57 22.50 -5.54 -2.38
CA LEU A 57 23.07 -4.84 -3.54
C LEU A 57 22.50 -3.43 -3.70
N ASP A 58 21.21 -3.22 -3.41
CA ASP A 58 20.60 -1.88 -3.37
C ASP A 58 21.30 -0.99 -2.31
N GLN A 59 21.56 -1.54 -1.12
CA GLN A 59 22.33 -0.85 -0.09
C GLN A 59 23.75 -0.52 -0.58
N ALA A 60 24.46 -1.49 -1.15
CA ALA A 60 25.80 -1.25 -1.69
C ALA A 60 25.82 -0.14 -2.76
N ALA A 61 24.86 -0.14 -3.69
CA ALA A 61 24.72 0.89 -4.71
C ALA A 61 24.46 2.29 -4.10
N VAL A 62 23.57 2.37 -3.10
CA VAL A 62 23.32 3.62 -2.35
C VAL A 62 24.59 4.10 -1.63
N ALA A 63 25.38 3.20 -1.05
CA ALA A 63 26.63 3.54 -0.36
C ALA A 63 27.62 4.26 -1.30
N TRP A 64 27.76 3.76 -2.53
CA TRP A 64 28.61 4.38 -3.55
C TRP A 64 28.11 5.77 -3.95
N VAL A 65 26.82 5.93 -4.26
CA VAL A 65 26.24 7.23 -4.65
C VAL A 65 26.34 8.24 -3.52
N LEU A 66 25.97 7.86 -2.29
CA LEU A 66 26.01 8.73 -1.13
C LEU A 66 27.45 9.07 -0.72
N GLY A 67 28.37 8.12 -0.86
CA GLY A 67 29.81 8.36 -0.68
C GLY A 67 30.32 9.49 -1.59
N CYS A 68 29.95 9.45 -2.88
CA CYS A 68 30.28 10.54 -3.81
C CYS A 68 29.62 11.88 -3.41
N VAL A 69 28.37 11.87 -2.90
CA VAL A 69 27.71 13.08 -2.40
C VAL A 69 28.47 13.67 -1.21
N PHE A 70 28.95 12.84 -0.27
CA PHE A 70 29.77 13.31 0.85
C PHE A 70 31.08 13.93 0.39
N VAL A 71 31.81 13.27 -0.53
CA VAL A 71 33.03 13.82 -1.13
C VAL A 71 32.75 15.17 -1.78
N ARG A 72 31.73 15.25 -2.66
CA ARG A 72 31.33 16.49 -3.34
C ARG A 72 30.94 17.60 -2.37
N PHE A 73 30.23 17.28 -1.28
CA PHE A 73 29.88 18.26 -0.25
C PHE A 73 31.13 18.79 0.47
N CYS A 74 32.08 17.91 0.81
CA CYS A 74 33.35 18.32 1.43
C CYS A 74 34.18 19.20 0.49
N GLU A 75 34.25 18.85 -0.80
CA GLU A 75 34.95 19.63 -1.83
C GLU A 75 34.31 21.01 -2.05
N ASP A 76 32.99 21.07 -2.29
CA ASP A 76 32.27 22.32 -2.59
C ASP A 76 32.24 23.31 -1.40
N ASN A 77 32.40 22.81 -0.17
CA ASN A 77 32.43 23.62 1.04
C ASN A 77 33.84 23.78 1.64
N GLU A 78 34.89 23.42 0.89
CA GLU A 78 36.29 23.60 1.30
C GLU A 78 36.66 22.92 2.63
N LEU A 79 35.95 21.83 2.97
CA LEU A 79 36.15 21.08 4.21
C LEU A 79 37.37 20.15 4.15
N VAL A 80 37.87 19.87 2.93
CA VAL A 80 39.07 19.08 2.66
C VAL A 80 39.96 19.78 1.64
N GLU A 81 41.27 19.58 1.76
CA GLU A 81 42.26 20.18 0.84
C GLU A 81 42.34 19.48 -0.54
N PRO A 82 42.39 18.13 -0.63
CA PRO A 82 42.49 17.46 -1.93
C PRO A 82 41.15 17.42 -2.67
N LEU A 83 41.22 17.22 -4.00
CA LEU A 83 40.05 17.08 -4.87
C LEU A 83 40.11 15.78 -5.66
N TRP A 84 38.95 15.11 -5.78
CA TRP A 84 38.73 13.85 -6.49
C TRP A 84 37.65 13.94 -7.56
N ILE A 85 36.46 14.42 -7.21
CA ILE A 85 35.30 14.42 -8.13
C ILE A 85 35.18 15.79 -8.80
N GLY A 86 35.11 16.85 -8.00
CA GLY A 86 35.00 18.25 -8.43
C GLY A 86 33.65 18.60 -9.07
N GLY A 87 33.35 19.91 -9.12
CA GLY A 87 32.03 20.42 -9.53
C GLY A 87 32.03 21.90 -9.92
N PRO A 88 30.89 22.60 -9.79
CA PRO A 88 30.74 23.93 -10.35
C PRO A 88 31.34 25.04 -9.48
N GLU A 89 31.77 24.72 -8.25
CA GLU A 89 32.33 25.70 -7.33
C GLU A 89 33.77 26.08 -7.70
N PRO A 90 34.13 27.39 -7.68
CA PRO A 90 35.49 27.84 -7.98
C PRO A 90 36.57 27.22 -7.08
N ALA A 91 36.21 26.82 -5.86
CA ALA A 91 37.13 26.17 -4.92
C ALA A 91 37.43 24.70 -5.28
N ALA A 92 36.49 24.05 -5.98
CA ALA A 92 36.56 22.64 -6.36
C ALA A 92 36.25 22.40 -7.86
N PRO A 93 36.94 23.07 -8.81
CA PRO A 93 36.59 23.02 -10.22
C PRO A 93 36.81 21.61 -10.82
N VAL A 94 35.89 21.18 -11.68
CA VAL A 94 35.95 19.88 -12.37
C VAL A 94 37.29 19.68 -13.08
N GLU A 95 37.84 20.73 -13.71
CA GLU A 95 39.08 20.65 -14.48
C GLU A 95 40.26 20.22 -13.58
N ARG A 96 40.36 20.78 -12.37
CA ARG A 96 41.43 20.45 -11.42
C ARG A 96 41.27 19.01 -10.90
N ALA A 97 40.05 18.59 -10.59
CA ALA A 97 39.77 17.23 -10.17
C ALA A 97 40.09 16.20 -11.27
N VAL A 98 39.80 16.51 -12.54
CA VAL A 98 40.14 15.67 -13.69
C VAL A 98 41.65 15.58 -13.90
N GLN A 99 42.39 16.68 -13.72
CA GLN A 99 43.86 16.68 -13.78
C GLN A 99 44.47 15.78 -12.68
N HIS A 100 43.99 15.90 -11.44
CA HIS A 100 44.43 15.03 -10.34
C HIS A 100 44.17 13.56 -10.63
N ARG A 101 42.98 13.23 -11.13
CA ARG A 101 42.63 11.87 -11.56
C ARG A 101 43.55 11.37 -12.67
N GLN A 102 43.80 12.17 -13.69
CA GLN A 102 44.69 11.78 -14.79
C GLN A 102 46.10 11.50 -14.29
N GLN A 103 46.63 12.36 -13.42
CA GLN A 103 47.94 12.15 -12.80
C GLN A 103 47.96 10.85 -11.99
N TYR A 104 46.96 10.59 -11.15
CA TYR A 104 46.85 9.35 -10.38
C TYR A 104 46.85 8.09 -11.26
N LEU A 105 46.11 8.09 -12.38
CA LEU A 105 46.05 6.95 -13.30
C LEU A 105 47.35 6.78 -14.10
N ILE A 106 48.08 7.87 -14.39
CA ILE A 106 49.43 7.81 -14.98
C ILE A 106 50.40 7.15 -13.99
N ASP A 107 50.35 7.58 -12.73
CA ASP A 107 51.22 7.05 -11.66
C ASP A 107 50.85 5.61 -11.27
N ASN A 108 49.60 5.20 -11.53
CA ASN A 108 49.08 3.86 -11.24
C ASN A 108 48.40 3.21 -12.48
N PRO A 109 49.18 2.71 -13.47
CA PRO A 109 48.64 2.26 -14.77
C PRO A 109 47.65 1.08 -14.72
N ARG A 110 47.56 0.36 -13.60
CA ARG A 110 46.61 -0.74 -13.39
C ARG A 110 45.31 -0.30 -12.71
N HIS A 111 45.23 0.96 -12.27
CA HIS A 111 44.07 1.50 -11.59
C HIS A 111 43.07 2.06 -12.61
N ASN A 112 41.85 2.31 -12.15
CA ASN A 112 40.74 2.87 -12.93
C ASN A 112 39.88 3.76 -12.00
N ASP A 113 38.80 4.34 -12.51
CA ASP A 113 37.95 5.29 -11.75
C ASP A 113 37.39 4.72 -10.43
N ARG A 114 37.21 3.39 -10.32
CA ARG A 114 36.82 2.76 -9.04
C ARG A 114 37.88 2.98 -7.96
N HIS A 115 39.15 2.76 -8.32
CA HIS A 115 40.28 2.96 -7.39
C HIS A 115 40.42 4.44 -7.04
N TRP A 116 40.16 5.35 -7.99
CA TRP A 116 40.17 6.78 -7.73
C TRP A 116 39.07 7.23 -6.74
N LEU A 117 37.85 6.70 -6.88
CA LEU A 117 36.78 6.96 -5.91
C LEU A 117 37.11 6.36 -4.54
N ARG A 118 37.71 5.16 -4.50
CA ARG A 118 38.19 4.55 -3.24
C ARG A 118 39.26 5.40 -2.57
N GLU A 119 40.18 6.01 -3.31
CA GLU A 119 41.19 6.94 -2.76
C GLU A 119 40.51 8.07 -1.96
N ALA A 120 39.41 8.63 -2.48
CA ALA A 120 38.64 9.66 -1.79
C ALA A 120 38.00 9.12 -0.49
N PHE A 121 37.45 7.92 -0.53
CA PHE A 121 36.82 7.29 0.64
C PHE A 121 37.86 6.88 1.69
N GLU A 122 39.03 6.40 1.28
CA GLU A 122 40.15 6.07 2.16
C GLU A 122 40.71 7.32 2.83
N TYR A 123 40.82 8.42 2.09
CA TYR A 123 41.20 9.71 2.67
C TYR A 123 40.23 10.14 3.77
N LEU A 124 38.92 10.16 3.47
CA LEU A 124 37.89 10.49 4.47
C LEU A 124 37.87 9.48 5.63
N ARG A 125 38.16 8.21 5.39
CA ARG A 125 38.32 7.20 6.45
C ARG A 125 39.52 7.50 7.36
N GLY A 126 40.60 8.02 6.78
CA GLY A 126 41.82 8.38 7.52
C GLY A 126 41.68 9.61 8.41
N LEU A 127 40.69 10.47 8.17
CA LEU A 127 40.42 11.65 9.00
C LEU A 127 39.74 11.25 10.32
N ARG A 128 40.16 11.89 11.42
CA ARG A 128 39.63 11.63 12.78
C ARG A 128 38.11 11.81 12.88
N ALA A 129 37.59 12.82 12.18
CA ALA A 129 36.18 13.19 12.21
C ALA A 129 35.27 12.26 11.39
N THR A 130 35.73 11.79 10.23
CA THR A 130 34.92 11.04 9.27
C THR A 130 35.26 9.56 9.21
N GLY A 131 36.23 9.09 10.01
CA GLY A 131 36.66 7.69 10.02
C GLY A 131 35.55 6.68 10.23
N LYS A 132 34.57 6.98 11.09
CA LYS A 132 33.39 6.13 11.33
C LYS A 132 32.28 6.24 10.27
N ILE A 133 32.42 7.10 9.27
CA ILE A 133 31.46 7.18 8.14
C ILE A 133 31.83 6.17 7.05
N PHE A 134 33.14 5.99 6.83
CA PHE A 134 33.71 5.09 5.83
C PHE A 134 34.52 3.95 6.48
N ASP A 135 34.12 3.49 7.67
CA ASP A 135 34.80 2.38 8.34
C ASP A 135 34.55 1.03 7.65
N GLU A 136 35.11 -0.04 8.19
CA GLU A 136 35.02 -1.40 7.66
C GLU A 136 33.59 -1.93 7.49
N HIS A 137 32.60 -1.33 8.17
CA HIS A 137 31.20 -1.70 8.04
C HIS A 137 30.51 -1.06 6.83
N ASN A 138 31.16 -0.10 6.16
CA ASN A 138 30.60 0.55 4.97
C ASN A 138 30.61 -0.40 3.75
N PRO A 139 29.47 -0.61 3.05
CA PRO A 139 29.37 -1.53 1.92
C PRO A 139 30.34 -1.28 0.77
N VAL A 140 30.86 -0.05 0.60
CA VAL A 140 31.81 0.30 -0.49
C VAL A 140 33.11 -0.52 -0.43
N TRP A 141 33.47 -1.07 0.74
CA TRP A 141 34.66 -1.91 0.91
C TRP A 141 34.40 -3.37 0.55
N ARG A 142 33.16 -3.83 0.69
CA ARG A 142 32.75 -5.21 0.42
C ARG A 142 32.32 -5.43 -1.03
N PHE A 143 31.72 -4.42 -1.65
CA PHE A 143 31.14 -4.51 -2.99
C PHE A 143 31.84 -3.55 -3.95
N ASP A 144 32.75 -4.09 -4.75
CA ASP A 144 33.38 -3.35 -5.84
C ASP A 144 32.39 -3.17 -7.00
N ILE A 145 32.18 -1.91 -7.42
CA ILE A 145 31.55 -1.62 -8.72
C ILE A 145 32.56 -1.88 -9.85
N SER A 146 32.10 -2.09 -11.08
CA SER A 146 33.00 -2.18 -12.23
C SER A 146 33.71 -0.86 -12.52
N GLY A 147 34.85 -0.92 -13.20
CA GLY A 147 35.57 0.30 -13.63
C GLY A 147 34.69 1.21 -14.51
N GLU A 148 33.90 0.62 -15.41
CA GLU A 148 32.98 1.34 -16.30
C GLU A 148 31.84 1.99 -15.51
N ALA A 149 31.29 1.31 -14.51
CA ALA A 149 30.28 1.88 -13.63
C ALA A 149 30.83 3.04 -12.78
N ALA A 150 32.06 2.92 -12.27
CA ALA A 150 32.73 3.99 -11.52
C ALA A 150 33.04 5.22 -12.40
N GLU A 151 33.43 5.00 -13.65
CA GLU A 151 33.65 6.07 -14.63
C GLU A 151 32.33 6.81 -14.89
N ARG A 152 31.24 6.09 -15.20
CA ARG A 152 29.90 6.69 -15.39
C ARG A 152 29.42 7.47 -14.17
N LEU A 153 29.64 6.94 -12.97
CA LEU A 153 29.26 7.60 -11.73
C LEU A 153 30.06 8.90 -11.52
N SER A 154 31.38 8.84 -11.71
CA SER A 154 32.26 10.01 -11.63
C SER A 154 31.87 11.07 -12.66
N GLU A 155 31.59 10.64 -13.89
CA GLU A 155 31.19 11.51 -14.97
C GLU A 155 29.82 12.16 -14.70
N PHE A 156 28.87 11.43 -14.14
CA PHE A 156 27.57 11.96 -13.72
C PHE A 156 27.71 13.16 -12.77
N PHE A 157 28.63 13.13 -11.81
CA PHE A 157 28.85 14.28 -10.92
C PHE A 157 29.59 15.45 -11.59
N ARG A 158 30.31 15.20 -12.68
CA ARG A 158 31.06 16.21 -13.43
C ARG A 158 30.26 16.85 -14.57
N ARG A 159 29.13 16.27 -14.98
CA ARG A 159 28.32 16.79 -16.11
C ARG A 159 26.81 16.60 -15.91
N GLY A 160 26.02 17.37 -16.65
CA GLY A 160 24.57 17.18 -16.70
C GLY A 160 23.91 17.40 -15.32
N PRO A 161 22.88 16.60 -14.95
CA PRO A 161 22.13 16.82 -13.71
C PRO A 161 22.93 16.68 -12.41
N GLY A 162 24.04 15.92 -12.40
CA GLY A 162 24.86 15.74 -11.21
C GLY A 162 25.85 16.87 -10.96
N LEU A 163 26.13 17.71 -11.97
CA LEU A 163 26.91 18.94 -11.84
C LEU A 163 26.05 20.05 -11.21
N ALA A 164 25.74 19.89 -9.93
CA ALA A 164 25.09 20.91 -9.12
C ALA A 164 25.98 21.28 -7.94
N SER A 165 25.92 22.55 -7.55
CA SER A 165 26.57 23.03 -6.33
C SER A 165 25.92 22.38 -5.11
N LEU A 166 26.77 21.83 -4.24
CA LEU A 166 26.45 21.40 -2.88
C LEU A 166 27.00 22.36 -1.84
N ARG A 167 27.43 23.56 -2.24
CA ARG A 167 27.84 24.61 -1.31
C ARG A 167 26.63 25.14 -0.57
N VAL A 168 26.71 25.20 0.75
CA VAL A 168 25.61 25.68 1.60
C VAL A 168 26.14 26.74 2.56
N GLU A 169 25.50 27.91 2.57
CA GLU A 169 25.82 28.94 3.55
C GLU A 169 25.58 28.41 4.97
N ASN A 170 26.54 28.60 5.87
CA ASN A 170 26.53 28.11 7.26
C ASN A 170 26.57 26.58 7.44
N LEU A 171 26.94 25.82 6.41
CA LEU A 171 27.08 24.35 6.45
C LEU A 171 25.79 23.63 6.90
N ASP A 172 24.61 24.13 6.52
CA ASP A 172 23.37 23.39 6.77
C ASP A 172 23.36 22.06 6.00
N THR A 173 23.05 20.99 6.71
CA THR A 173 23.09 19.61 6.24
C THR A 173 21.71 18.96 6.21
N ARG A 174 20.63 19.72 6.44
CA ARG A 174 19.25 19.19 6.41
C ARG A 174 18.94 18.42 5.14
N PHE A 175 19.36 18.94 3.98
CA PHE A 175 19.10 18.34 2.68
C PHE A 175 19.67 16.91 2.53
N LEU A 176 20.71 16.53 3.29
CA LEU A 176 21.25 15.17 3.25
C LEU A 176 20.27 14.15 3.82
N GLY A 177 19.51 14.54 4.87
CA GLY A 177 18.42 13.73 5.42
C GLY A 177 17.30 13.54 4.40
N ASP A 178 16.88 14.63 3.76
CA ASP A 178 15.84 14.61 2.72
C ASP A 178 16.26 13.78 1.50
N LEU A 179 17.51 13.96 1.04
CA LEU A 179 18.06 13.23 -0.09
C LEU A 179 18.05 11.72 0.15
N TYR A 180 18.52 11.28 1.31
CA TYR A 180 18.55 9.87 1.67
C TYR A 180 17.16 9.24 1.75
N GLN A 181 16.19 9.96 2.34
CA GLN A 181 14.83 9.47 2.49
C GLN A 181 14.23 8.99 1.17
N ASP A 182 14.62 9.64 0.07
CA ASP A 182 14.04 9.40 -1.24
C ASP A 182 14.99 8.69 -2.22
N LEU A 183 16.26 8.45 -1.86
CA LEU A 183 17.27 7.92 -2.78
C LEU A 183 17.02 6.46 -3.18
N SER A 184 16.55 5.61 -2.26
CA SER A 184 16.10 4.24 -2.56
C SER A 184 14.62 4.06 -2.24
N ILE A 185 13.83 3.85 -3.30
CA ILE A 185 12.39 3.54 -3.19
C ILE A 185 12.18 2.22 -2.45
N HIS A 186 13.11 1.27 -2.62
CA HIS A 186 13.10 0.00 -1.92
C HIS A 186 13.34 0.22 -0.41
N ALA A 187 14.42 0.91 -0.04
CA ALA A 187 14.75 1.22 1.35
C ALA A 187 13.65 2.04 2.05
N LYS A 188 13.05 3.02 1.35
CA LYS A 188 11.93 3.82 1.87
C LYS A 188 10.73 2.94 2.26
N LYS A 189 10.40 1.92 1.46
CA LYS A 189 9.33 0.95 1.79
C LYS A 189 9.71 0.00 2.92
N THR A 190 10.96 -0.47 2.94
CA THR A 190 11.43 -1.49 3.89
C THR A 190 11.68 -0.92 5.29
N TYR A 191 12.20 0.31 5.38
CA TYR A 191 12.60 0.95 6.65
C TYR A 191 11.68 2.08 7.12
N ALA A 192 10.68 2.48 6.33
CA ALA A 192 9.71 3.53 6.67
C ALA A 192 10.38 4.85 7.11
N LEU A 193 11.36 5.29 6.31
CA LEU A 193 12.17 6.47 6.59
C LEU A 193 11.32 7.74 6.46
N LEU A 194 11.08 8.42 7.58
CA LEU A 194 10.41 9.71 7.65
C LEU A 194 11.12 10.60 8.66
N GLN A 195 11.58 11.76 8.21
CA GLN A 195 12.18 12.74 9.11
C GLN A 195 11.10 13.46 9.92
N THR A 196 11.28 13.51 11.24
CA THR A 196 10.44 14.30 12.13
C THR A 196 10.63 15.80 11.86
N PRO A 197 9.56 16.61 11.78
CA PRO A 197 9.69 18.06 11.67
C PRO A 197 10.20 18.73 12.97
N ASP A 198 10.96 19.82 12.83
CA ASP A 198 11.62 20.54 13.92
C ASP A 198 10.66 20.94 15.04
N PHE A 199 9.48 21.46 14.69
CA PHE A 199 8.50 21.91 15.70
C PHE A 199 7.92 20.75 16.54
N VAL A 200 7.89 19.52 16.01
CA VAL A 200 7.46 18.33 16.75
C VAL A 200 8.60 17.81 17.63
N GLU A 201 9.82 17.79 17.07
CA GLU A 201 11.03 17.46 17.83
C GLU A 201 11.18 18.38 19.04
N GLU A 202 11.11 19.69 18.82
CA GLU A 202 11.26 20.69 19.87
C GLU A 202 10.21 20.50 20.96
N PHE A 203 8.96 20.31 20.56
CA PHE A 203 7.84 20.09 21.46
C PHE A 203 8.02 18.87 22.37
N ILE A 204 8.58 17.77 21.85
CA ILE A 204 8.86 16.55 22.60
C ILE A 204 10.07 16.74 23.51
N LEU A 205 11.14 17.38 23.03
CA LEU A 205 12.34 17.62 23.84
C LEU A 205 12.03 18.59 24.99
N ASP A 206 11.21 19.62 24.79
CA ASP A 206 10.78 20.53 25.86
C ASP A 206 10.05 19.81 27.01
N ARG A 207 9.37 18.70 26.70
CA ARG A 207 8.62 17.87 27.68
C ARG A 207 9.40 16.73 28.29
N THR A 208 10.60 16.46 27.80
CA THR A 208 11.41 15.32 28.23
C THR A 208 12.80 15.74 28.72
N PHE A 209 13.52 16.52 27.91
CA PHE A 209 14.86 17.01 28.20
C PHE A 209 14.88 18.04 29.33
N GLU A 210 14.06 19.09 29.25
CA GLU A 210 14.04 20.15 30.27
C GLU A 210 13.67 19.64 31.68
N PRO A 211 12.65 18.76 31.84
CA PRO A 211 12.39 18.10 33.12
C PRO A 211 13.56 17.23 33.60
N ALA A 212 14.18 16.45 32.70
CA ALA A 212 15.30 15.60 33.07
C ALA A 212 16.53 16.41 33.54
N VAL A 213 16.86 17.53 32.90
CA VAL A 213 17.96 18.40 33.35
C VAL A 213 17.68 18.96 34.74
N LYS A 214 16.42 19.30 35.05
CA LYS A 214 16.03 19.78 36.38
C LYS A 214 16.15 18.70 37.46
N GLU A 215 15.81 17.45 37.14
CA GLU A 215 15.82 16.34 38.09
C GLU A 215 17.22 15.74 38.30
N PHE A 216 17.96 15.49 37.22
CA PHE A 216 19.27 14.81 37.27
C PHE A 216 20.47 15.77 37.25
N GLY A 217 20.27 17.00 36.79
CA GLY A 217 21.34 17.95 36.52
C GLY A 217 22.00 17.75 35.15
N LEU A 218 22.63 18.81 34.64
CA LEU A 218 23.19 18.86 33.29
C LEU A 218 24.28 17.81 33.02
N SER A 219 25.12 17.48 34.02
CA SER A 219 26.23 16.52 33.85
C SER A 219 25.76 15.08 33.73
N GLU A 220 24.65 14.73 34.40
CA GLU A 220 24.10 13.37 34.41
C GLU A 220 23.03 13.16 33.34
N THR A 221 22.72 14.20 32.55
CA THR A 221 21.72 14.13 31.48
C THR A 221 22.30 13.33 30.31
N LEU A 222 21.70 12.17 30.03
CA LEU A 222 22.05 11.29 28.91
C LEU A 222 20.82 11.08 28.04
N VAL A 223 20.97 11.38 26.75
CA VAL A 223 19.90 11.32 25.75
C VAL A 223 20.16 10.17 24.78
N ILE A 224 19.13 9.39 24.47
CA ILE A 224 19.17 8.43 23.36
C ILE A 224 17.96 8.59 22.43
N ASP A 225 18.22 8.45 21.13
CA ASP A 225 17.20 8.10 20.14
C ASP A 225 17.51 6.71 19.55
N PRO A 226 16.72 5.67 19.89
CA PRO A 226 16.94 4.30 19.41
C PRO A 226 16.39 4.07 17.99
N THR A 227 15.90 5.12 17.33
CA THR A 227 15.37 5.13 15.96
C THR A 227 15.79 6.42 15.26
N CYS A 228 17.08 6.75 15.37
CA CYS A 228 17.54 8.13 15.17
C CYS A 228 17.42 8.65 13.74
N GLY A 229 17.26 7.76 12.75
CA GLY A 229 17.25 8.14 11.35
C GLY A 229 18.48 8.99 11.01
N SER A 230 18.25 10.10 10.31
CA SER A 230 19.29 11.07 9.96
C SER A 230 19.77 11.95 11.14
N GLY A 231 19.38 11.65 12.38
CA GLY A 231 19.90 12.28 13.61
C GLY A 231 19.14 13.53 14.07
N HIS A 232 17.87 13.71 13.71
CA HIS A 232 17.15 14.96 13.98
C HIS A 232 17.01 15.27 15.49
N PHE A 233 16.49 14.33 16.28
CA PHE A 233 16.44 14.49 17.75
C PHE A 233 17.84 14.60 18.38
N LEU A 234 18.85 13.95 17.81
CA LEU A 234 20.23 14.01 18.30
C LEU A 234 20.79 15.44 18.15
N LEU A 235 20.56 16.09 17.02
CA LEU A 235 20.97 17.46 16.76
C LEU A 235 20.25 18.45 17.70
N GLY A 236 18.94 18.29 17.89
CA GLY A 236 18.15 19.12 18.80
C GLY A 236 18.58 18.97 20.27
N ALA A 237 18.94 17.76 20.70
CA ALA A 237 19.49 17.52 22.03
C ALA A 237 20.92 18.07 22.18
N PHE A 238 21.77 17.89 21.17
CA PHE A 238 23.13 18.40 21.15
C PHE A 238 23.16 19.94 21.26
N ASP A 239 22.36 20.65 20.47
CA ASP A 239 22.27 22.11 20.52
C ASP A 239 21.82 22.63 21.90
N ARG A 240 20.79 22.00 22.50
CA ARG A 240 20.34 22.30 23.87
C ARG A 240 21.46 22.10 24.90
N LEU A 241 22.17 20.96 24.84
CA LEU A 241 23.28 20.66 25.74
C LEU A 241 24.42 21.68 25.62
N VAL A 242 24.84 22.03 24.40
CA VAL A 242 25.90 23.03 24.17
C VAL A 242 25.49 24.39 24.73
N LYS A 243 24.25 24.84 24.50
CA LYS A 243 23.72 26.10 25.04
C LYS A 243 23.72 26.11 26.58
N LEU A 244 23.27 25.03 27.21
CA LEU A 244 23.26 24.90 28.67
C LEU A 244 24.67 24.85 29.26
N TRP A 245 25.60 24.13 28.63
CA TRP A 245 26.99 24.07 29.05
C TRP A 245 27.69 25.43 28.93
N ARG A 246 27.52 26.15 27.82
CA ARG A 246 28.05 27.52 27.65
C ARG A 246 27.53 28.47 28.73
N LYS A 247 26.25 28.34 29.09
CA LYS A 247 25.65 29.16 30.16
C LYS A 247 26.20 28.80 31.54
N ARG A 248 26.43 27.51 31.80
CA ARG A 248 26.96 27.01 33.09
C ARG A 248 28.45 27.31 33.27
N GLU A 249 29.24 27.19 32.20
CA GLU A 249 30.70 27.34 32.20
C GLU A 249 31.18 28.26 31.05
N PRO A 250 30.89 29.57 31.12
CA PRO A 250 31.19 30.50 30.02
C PRO A 250 32.69 30.69 29.73
N THR A 251 33.57 30.31 30.67
CA THR A 251 35.02 30.42 30.53
C THR A 251 35.69 29.14 30.01
N THR A 252 34.96 28.02 29.94
CA THR A 252 35.49 26.75 29.44
C THR A 252 35.58 26.80 27.91
N ASP A 253 36.67 26.26 27.34
CA ASP A 253 36.83 26.19 25.89
C ASP A 253 35.64 25.48 25.25
N VAL A 254 35.04 26.12 24.24
CA VAL A 254 33.88 25.61 23.51
C VAL A 254 34.09 24.20 22.97
N ARG A 255 35.33 23.83 22.61
CA ARG A 255 35.68 22.49 22.12
C ARG A 255 35.45 21.43 23.18
N VAL A 256 35.76 21.73 24.44
CA VAL A 256 35.52 20.84 25.59
C VAL A 256 34.02 20.72 25.85
N LEU A 257 33.28 21.82 25.74
CA LEU A 257 31.82 21.80 25.92
C LEU A 257 31.10 20.99 24.83
N VAL A 258 31.55 21.12 23.58
CA VAL A 258 31.06 20.34 22.43
C VAL A 258 31.39 18.87 22.59
N GLU A 259 32.61 18.53 23.01
CA GLU A 259 33.01 17.14 23.28
C GLU A 259 32.13 16.50 24.38
N ARG A 260 31.86 17.23 25.47
CA ARG A 260 30.93 16.78 26.52
C ARG A 260 29.52 16.55 25.97
N ALA A 261 28.98 17.51 25.23
CA ALA A 261 27.64 17.40 24.65
C ALA A 261 27.51 16.21 23.69
N LEU A 262 28.51 15.96 22.83
CA LEU A 262 28.53 14.78 21.95
C LEU A 262 28.59 13.46 22.75
N GLY A 263 29.32 13.43 23.86
CA GLY A 263 29.36 12.28 24.76
C GLY A 263 28.03 11.97 25.47
N GLN A 264 27.11 12.94 25.54
CA GLN A 264 25.80 12.82 26.20
C GLN A 264 24.65 12.44 25.26
N VAL A 265 24.88 12.42 23.94
CA VAL A 265 23.87 12.12 22.93
C VAL A 265 24.21 10.80 22.25
N THR A 266 23.31 9.83 22.32
CA THR A 266 23.46 8.51 21.68
C THR A 266 22.38 8.28 20.63
N GLY A 267 22.74 7.70 19.48
CA GLY A 267 21.79 7.35 18.42
C GLY A 267 21.97 5.92 17.93
N VAL A 268 20.86 5.24 17.63
CA VAL A 268 20.89 3.94 16.94
C VAL A 268 19.85 3.93 15.82
N ASP A 269 20.24 3.43 14.65
CA ASP A 269 19.32 3.14 13.57
C ASP A 269 19.72 1.84 12.87
N ILE A 270 18.75 1.10 12.34
CA ILE A 270 19.02 -0.16 11.63
C ILE A 270 19.65 0.09 10.25
N ASN A 271 19.50 1.30 9.70
CA ASN A 271 20.02 1.62 8.39
C ASN A 271 21.42 2.28 8.48
N PRO A 272 22.46 1.67 7.89
CA PRO A 272 23.83 2.20 7.94
C PRO A 272 23.96 3.60 7.33
N PHE A 273 23.13 3.96 6.34
CA PHE A 273 23.19 5.28 5.70
C PHE A 273 22.60 6.37 6.58
N ALA A 274 21.49 6.07 7.27
CA ALA A 274 20.90 6.98 8.24
C ALA A 274 21.92 7.32 9.34
N VAL A 275 22.63 6.29 9.83
CA VAL A 275 23.73 6.43 10.79
C VAL A 275 24.89 7.24 10.23
N ALA A 276 25.35 6.96 9.01
CA ALA A 276 26.41 7.72 8.35
C ALA A 276 26.06 9.21 8.25
N ILE A 277 24.82 9.52 7.86
CA ILE A 277 24.30 10.90 7.78
C ILE A 277 24.21 11.53 9.17
N ALA A 278 23.65 10.83 10.16
CA ALA A 278 23.56 11.33 11.53
C ALA A 278 24.95 11.66 12.11
N ARG A 279 25.93 10.77 11.90
CA ARG A 279 27.34 10.99 12.27
C ARG A 279 27.89 12.26 11.59
N PHE A 280 27.70 12.37 10.27
CA PHE A 280 28.17 13.53 9.51
C PHE A 280 27.51 14.84 9.94
N ARG A 281 26.20 14.85 10.18
CA ARG A 281 25.47 16.05 10.58
C ARG A 281 25.87 16.54 11.97
N LEU A 282 26.03 15.62 12.93
CA LEU A 282 26.53 15.94 14.28
C LEU A 282 27.95 16.50 14.22
N LEU A 283 28.80 15.92 13.37
CA LEU A 283 30.16 16.39 13.13
C LEU A 283 30.18 17.82 12.58
N VAL A 284 29.41 18.10 11.53
CA VAL A 284 29.32 19.45 10.94
C VAL A 284 28.75 20.47 11.94
N ALA A 285 27.74 20.07 12.73
CA ALA A 285 27.22 20.92 13.80
C ALA A 285 28.29 21.24 14.86
N ALA A 286 29.09 20.24 15.26
CA ALA A 286 30.20 20.41 16.19
C ALA A 286 31.31 21.34 15.64
N MET A 287 31.64 21.21 14.35
CA MET A 287 32.58 22.11 13.67
C MET A 287 32.09 23.55 13.68
N ARG A 288 30.80 23.77 13.37
CA ARG A 288 30.19 25.09 13.40
C ARG A 288 30.26 25.72 14.79
N GLU A 289 29.93 24.97 15.83
CA GLU A 289 30.02 25.45 17.22
C GLU A 289 31.45 25.76 17.66
N CYS A 290 32.45 25.11 17.06
CA CYS A 290 33.87 25.34 17.35
C CYS A 290 34.56 26.35 16.40
N GLY A 291 33.84 26.88 15.40
CA GLY A 291 34.42 27.76 14.37
C GLY A 291 35.47 27.08 13.48
N LEU A 292 35.36 25.77 13.26
CA LEU A 292 36.28 25.00 12.42
C LEU A 292 35.80 24.95 10.98
N THR A 293 36.72 25.16 10.03
CA THR A 293 36.43 25.18 8.59
C THR A 293 37.06 24.03 7.81
N SER A 294 37.84 23.16 8.45
CA SER A 294 38.54 22.03 7.80
C SER A 294 38.45 20.77 8.66
N LEU A 295 38.19 19.63 8.01
CA LEU A 295 38.05 18.33 8.65
C LEU A 295 39.40 17.81 9.15
N GLU A 296 40.51 18.15 8.50
CA GLU A 296 41.87 17.76 8.90
C GLU A 296 42.28 18.34 10.25
N ARG A 297 41.66 19.46 10.65
CA ARG A 297 41.95 20.17 11.91
C ARG A 297 40.99 19.83 13.04
N THR A 298 40.09 18.88 12.83
CA THR A 298 39.12 18.47 13.84
C THR A 298 39.75 17.59 14.93
N PRO A 299 39.35 17.75 16.20
CA PRO A 299 39.70 16.80 17.25
C PRO A 299 38.95 15.47 17.06
N ALA A 300 39.37 14.43 17.78
CA ALA A 300 38.64 13.17 17.80
C ALA A 300 37.43 13.31 18.75
N TRP A 301 36.26 13.63 18.19
CA TRP A 301 35.03 13.77 18.97
C TRP A 301 34.32 12.42 19.21
N PRO A 302 33.71 12.21 20.39
CA PRO A 302 33.02 10.97 20.72
C PRO A 302 31.60 10.94 20.13
N VAL A 303 31.47 10.80 18.81
CA VAL A 303 30.16 10.70 18.14
C VAL A 303 29.55 9.31 18.41
N ARG A 304 28.62 9.22 19.36
CA ARG A 304 27.97 7.97 19.80
C ARG A 304 26.76 7.59 18.95
N VAL A 305 26.95 7.29 17.67
CA VAL A 305 25.87 6.79 16.80
C VAL A 305 26.27 5.43 16.22
N ALA A 306 25.37 4.44 16.20
CA ALA A 306 25.65 3.07 15.78
C ALA A 306 24.57 2.46 14.87
N THR A 307 24.99 1.62 13.93
CA THR A 307 24.11 0.84 13.05
C THR A 307 23.70 -0.44 13.72
N GLY A 308 22.39 -0.65 13.93
CA GLY A 308 21.88 -1.90 14.47
C GLY A 308 20.39 -1.91 14.75
N ASP A 309 19.86 -3.10 14.94
CA ASP A 309 18.48 -3.30 15.34
C ASP A 309 18.27 -3.04 16.85
N SER A 310 17.71 -1.88 17.19
CA SER A 310 17.42 -1.45 18.55
C SER A 310 16.46 -2.35 19.33
N LEU A 311 15.70 -3.20 18.64
CA LEU A 311 14.79 -4.15 19.27
C LEU A 311 15.50 -5.44 19.71
N LEU A 312 16.73 -5.69 19.25
CA LEU A 312 17.51 -6.85 19.68
C LEU A 312 18.26 -6.58 20.99
N HIS A 313 18.57 -7.66 21.69
CA HIS A 313 19.47 -7.64 22.83
C HIS A 313 20.90 -7.90 22.35
N TRP A 314 21.74 -6.88 22.51
CA TRP A 314 23.16 -6.92 22.16
C TRP A 314 24.01 -7.18 23.42
N GLY A 315 24.99 -8.08 23.35
CA GLY A 315 25.91 -8.40 24.45
C GLY A 315 25.51 -9.57 25.38
N ARG A 316 26.42 -9.92 26.30
CA ARG A 316 26.28 -11.07 27.24
C ARG A 316 25.39 -10.72 28.44
N LYS A 317 24.09 -10.97 28.36
CA LYS A 317 23.25 -11.23 29.55
C LYS A 317 22.33 -12.43 29.33
N SER A 318 22.87 -13.60 29.66
CA SER A 318 22.07 -14.67 30.27
C SER A 318 21.66 -14.20 31.66
N ARG A 319 20.35 -14.16 31.94
CA ARG A 319 19.76 -14.24 33.29
C ARG A 319 18.23 -14.28 33.20
N HIS A 320 17.69 -15.42 32.77
CA HIS A 320 16.43 -15.97 33.28
C HIS A 320 16.49 -17.50 33.26
N GLN A 321 15.85 -18.10 34.25
CA GLN A 321 16.08 -19.45 34.78
C GLN A 321 15.49 -20.57 33.92
N GLY A 322 15.69 -20.52 32.60
CA GLY A 322 15.10 -21.47 31.65
C GLY A 322 15.97 -21.91 30.47
N ASP A 323 17.20 -21.40 30.31
CA ASP A 323 17.96 -21.58 29.07
C ASP A 323 19.35 -22.20 29.28
N LEU A 324 19.39 -23.39 29.89
CA LEU A 324 20.61 -24.20 30.02
C LEU A 324 21.17 -24.68 28.66
N ILE A 325 20.39 -24.56 27.58
CA ILE A 325 20.80 -24.95 26.21
C ILE A 325 21.52 -23.79 25.49
N ALA A 326 21.16 -22.53 25.76
CA ALA A 326 21.85 -21.37 25.19
C ALA A 326 23.26 -21.18 25.77
N GLU A 327 23.49 -21.66 27.01
CA GLU A 327 24.79 -21.64 27.68
C GLU A 327 25.81 -22.62 27.06
N LEU A 328 25.36 -23.68 26.39
CA LEU A 328 26.23 -24.70 25.80
C LEU A 328 26.80 -24.31 24.43
N GLU A 329 26.24 -23.31 23.74
CA GLU A 329 26.68 -22.95 22.38
C GLU A 329 27.40 -21.60 22.25
N GLY A 330 27.39 -20.72 23.26
CA GLY A 330 28.22 -19.50 23.25
C GLY A 330 28.07 -18.58 22.02
N ARG A 331 26.96 -18.64 21.28
CA ARG A 331 26.78 -17.85 20.05
C ARG A 331 26.33 -16.43 20.41
N ASN A 332 27.17 -15.45 20.09
CA ASN A 332 26.76 -14.04 20.04
C ASN A 332 25.55 -13.91 19.09
N ALA A 333 24.70 -12.90 19.31
CA ALA A 333 23.68 -12.53 18.33
C ALA A 333 24.36 -12.32 16.96
N PHE A 334 23.85 -12.96 15.91
CA PHE A 334 24.33 -12.72 14.55
C PHE A 334 24.20 -11.24 14.22
N ALA A 335 25.28 -10.66 13.71
CA ALA A 335 25.36 -9.30 13.23
C ALA A 335 25.62 -9.33 11.73
N TYR A 336 24.92 -8.48 10.97
CA TYR A 336 25.30 -8.24 9.58
C TYR A 336 26.64 -7.54 9.52
N ALA A 337 27.35 -7.67 8.39
CA ALA A 337 28.62 -6.98 8.16
C ALA A 337 28.54 -5.45 8.36
N THR A 338 27.35 -4.85 8.23
CA THR A 338 27.09 -3.42 8.38
C THR A 338 26.72 -2.99 9.81
N GLU A 339 26.54 -3.91 10.76
CA GLU A 339 26.07 -3.60 12.12
C GLU A 339 27.24 -3.45 13.11
N ASP A 340 27.18 -2.40 13.93
CA ASP A 340 28.20 -2.03 14.94
C ASP A 340 28.03 -2.84 16.25
N ALA A 341 28.04 -4.18 16.14
CA ALA A 341 27.71 -5.09 17.24
C ALA A 341 28.57 -4.94 18.50
N ASP A 342 29.79 -4.43 18.34
CA ASP A 342 30.77 -4.17 19.40
C ASP A 342 30.31 -3.10 20.39
N VAL A 343 29.61 -2.06 19.91
CA VAL A 343 29.16 -0.93 20.75
C VAL A 343 27.68 -1.00 21.13
N LEU A 344 26.85 -1.72 20.35
CA LEU A 344 25.40 -1.78 20.58
C LEU A 344 25.03 -2.33 21.96
N GLY A 345 25.83 -3.24 22.52
CA GLY A 345 25.60 -3.77 23.88
C GLY A 345 25.73 -2.72 24.98
N ASP A 346 26.55 -1.68 24.79
CA ASP A 346 26.64 -0.53 25.69
C ASP A 346 25.53 0.49 25.41
N TYR A 347 25.31 0.84 24.13
CA TYR A 347 24.39 1.91 23.74
C TYR A 347 22.93 1.54 23.99
N LEU A 348 22.58 0.26 23.90
CA LEU A 348 21.21 -0.23 24.06
C LEU A 348 20.97 -0.91 25.41
N ARG A 349 21.83 -0.66 26.40
CA ARG A 349 21.66 -1.14 27.76
C ARG A 349 20.44 -0.50 28.41
N GLU A 350 19.55 -1.34 28.95
CA GLU A 350 18.34 -0.90 29.64
C GLU A 350 18.65 -0.10 30.91
N GLY A 351 17.80 0.89 31.22
CA GLY A 351 17.87 1.66 32.46
C GLY A 351 18.99 2.69 32.54
N GLN A 352 19.56 3.14 31.43
CA GLN A 352 20.74 4.02 31.43
C GLN A 352 20.43 5.50 31.21
N TYR A 353 19.41 5.80 30.40
CA TYR A 353 19.23 7.15 29.88
C TYR A 353 18.25 7.97 30.71
N THR A 354 18.54 9.26 30.91
CA THR A 354 17.61 10.17 31.58
C THR A 354 16.54 10.69 30.63
N VAL A 355 16.82 10.67 29.32
CA VAL A 355 15.92 11.10 28.24
C VAL A 355 15.97 10.07 27.11
N VAL A 356 14.80 9.57 26.70
CA VAL A 356 14.64 8.71 25.53
C VAL A 356 13.62 9.34 24.59
N VAL A 357 14.04 9.71 23.38
CA VAL A 357 13.19 10.38 22.39
C VAL A 357 13.24 9.68 21.04
N GLY A 358 12.31 9.98 20.13
CA GLY A 358 12.37 9.42 18.80
C GLY A 358 11.02 9.30 18.09
N ASN A 359 11.09 8.83 16.85
CA ASN A 359 9.95 8.59 15.96
C ASN A 359 10.06 7.17 15.39
N PRO A 360 9.49 6.16 16.07
CA PRO A 360 9.63 4.77 15.64
C PRO A 360 8.91 4.48 14.32
N PRO A 361 9.27 3.42 13.58
CA PRO A 361 8.66 3.12 12.28
C PRO A 361 7.19 2.63 12.37
N TYR A 362 6.32 3.14 11.49
CA TYR A 362 4.85 2.88 11.50
C TYR A 362 4.42 1.72 10.59
N ILE A 363 5.25 0.68 10.48
CA ILE A 363 5.01 -0.47 9.59
C ILE A 363 4.86 -1.78 10.37
N THR A 364 4.26 -2.78 9.72
CA THR A 364 4.27 -4.16 10.22
C THR A 364 5.56 -4.86 9.80
N VAL A 365 5.99 -5.86 10.57
CA VAL A 365 7.15 -6.68 10.21
C VAL A 365 6.76 -7.63 9.07
N ALA A 366 7.25 -7.36 7.85
CA ALA A 366 6.95 -8.17 6.67
C ALA A 366 7.63 -9.56 6.73
N ASP A 367 8.89 -9.60 7.19
CA ASP A 367 9.64 -10.84 7.35
C ASP A 367 9.09 -11.68 8.52
N SER A 368 8.73 -12.93 8.22
CA SER A 368 8.10 -13.82 9.22
C SER A 368 9.07 -14.33 10.28
N ALA A 369 10.35 -14.48 9.99
CA ALA A 369 11.36 -14.92 10.96
C ALA A 369 11.66 -13.78 11.94
N ARG A 370 11.88 -12.56 11.42
CA ARG A 370 12.08 -11.36 12.22
C ARG A 370 10.86 -11.03 13.09
N ASN A 371 9.65 -11.21 12.56
CA ASN A 371 8.41 -11.07 13.35
C ASN A 371 8.37 -12.03 14.55
N GLN A 372 8.83 -13.28 14.37
CA GLN A 372 8.86 -14.26 15.46
C GLN A 372 9.92 -13.90 16.51
N LEU A 373 11.10 -13.45 16.08
CA LEU A 373 12.16 -13.00 16.98
C LEU A 373 11.70 -11.84 17.87
N TYR A 374 11.05 -10.82 17.31
CA TYR A 374 10.52 -9.73 18.13
C TYR A 374 9.38 -10.17 19.07
N ARG A 375 8.59 -11.17 18.70
CA ARG A 375 7.57 -11.73 19.61
C ARG A 375 8.19 -12.47 20.78
N SER A 376 9.30 -13.18 20.60
CA SER A 376 9.98 -13.84 21.70
C SER A 376 10.64 -12.85 22.65
N ILE A 377 11.12 -11.71 22.13
CA ILE A 377 11.73 -10.64 22.94
C ILE A 377 10.65 -9.79 23.66
N TYR A 378 9.52 -9.49 22.99
CA TYR A 378 8.46 -8.61 23.51
C TYR A 378 7.09 -9.31 23.62
N PRO A 379 6.97 -10.44 24.32
CA PRO A 379 5.76 -11.27 24.34
C PRO A 379 4.54 -10.56 24.96
N ASP A 380 4.80 -9.63 25.88
CA ASP A 380 3.75 -8.94 26.63
C ASP A 380 3.08 -7.81 25.85
N VAL A 381 3.69 -7.31 24.77
CA VAL A 381 3.13 -6.21 23.97
C VAL A 381 2.83 -6.62 22.53
N CYS A 382 3.62 -7.52 21.92
CA CYS A 382 3.44 -7.95 20.53
C CYS A 382 2.24 -8.90 20.35
N HIS A 383 1.04 -8.33 20.10
CA HIS A 383 -0.21 -9.07 19.95
C HIS A 383 -0.75 -9.05 18.50
N ARG A 384 -1.24 -10.18 17.98
CA ARG A 384 -1.78 -10.32 16.60
C ARG A 384 -0.84 -9.69 15.56
N GLN A 385 -1.35 -9.15 14.45
CA GLN A 385 -0.55 -8.40 13.47
C GLN A 385 -0.28 -6.99 14.00
N TYR A 386 0.82 -6.83 14.74
CA TYR A 386 1.24 -5.57 15.35
C TYR A 386 2.10 -4.71 14.40
N ALA A 387 2.12 -3.40 14.63
CA ALA A 387 3.07 -2.48 14.02
C ALA A 387 4.31 -2.28 14.91
N LEU A 388 5.46 -1.95 14.33
CA LEU A 388 6.74 -1.76 15.06
C LEU A 388 6.65 -0.70 16.17
N THR A 389 5.76 0.28 16.05
CA THR A 389 5.35 1.20 17.13
C THR A 389 5.12 0.52 18.48
N VAL A 390 4.63 -0.72 18.51
CA VAL A 390 4.30 -1.45 19.75
C VAL A 390 5.54 -1.90 20.53
N PRO A 391 6.45 -2.73 19.98
CA PRO A 391 7.67 -3.08 20.68
C PRO A 391 8.55 -1.85 20.94
N PHE A 392 8.58 -0.86 20.04
CA PHE A 392 9.32 0.38 20.29
C PHE A 392 8.74 1.21 21.44
N ALA A 393 7.41 1.30 21.58
CA ALA A 393 6.81 1.99 22.71
C ALA A 393 7.31 1.44 24.04
N LYS A 394 7.43 0.11 24.17
CA LYS A 394 8.07 -0.53 25.34
C LYS A 394 9.58 -0.24 25.39
N ARG A 395 10.29 -0.40 24.27
CA ARG A 395 11.76 -0.22 24.21
C ARG A 395 12.20 1.17 24.67
N PHE A 396 11.46 2.22 24.34
CA PHE A 396 11.77 3.59 24.76
C PHE A 396 11.79 3.71 26.29
N PHE A 397 10.79 3.15 26.98
CA PHE A 397 10.75 3.18 28.44
C PHE A 397 11.74 2.19 29.10
N ASP A 398 12.12 1.10 28.42
CA ASP A 398 13.12 0.17 28.95
C ASP A 398 14.55 0.75 28.93
N LEU A 399 14.86 1.62 27.96
CA LEU A 399 16.15 2.32 27.89
C LEU A 399 16.28 3.44 28.94
N ALA A 400 15.16 3.99 29.40
CA ALA A 400 15.13 5.06 30.40
C ALA A 400 15.43 4.54 31.82
N LYS A 401 16.15 5.35 32.62
CA LYS A 401 16.42 5.08 34.05
C LYS A 401 15.12 4.79 34.80
N ARG A 402 15.08 3.72 35.59
CA ARG A 402 13.90 3.39 36.41
C ARG A 402 13.87 4.28 37.65
N GLY A 403 12.67 4.73 38.02
CA GLY A 403 12.46 5.42 39.28
C GLY A 403 12.69 4.52 40.49
N ASP A 404 13.03 5.13 41.61
CA ASP A 404 13.14 4.46 42.90
C ASP A 404 11.76 4.10 43.52
N GLU A 405 11.76 3.69 44.78
CA GLU A 405 10.52 3.32 45.50
C GLU A 405 9.56 4.52 45.71
N HIS A 406 10.07 5.74 45.61
CA HIS A 406 9.32 6.99 45.70
C HIS A 406 8.90 7.53 44.34
N GLY A 407 9.40 6.94 43.24
CA GLY A 407 9.16 7.41 41.87
C GLY A 407 10.08 8.56 41.46
N GLU A 408 11.15 8.82 42.24
CA GLU A 408 12.19 9.79 41.95
C GLU A 408 13.31 9.16 41.11
N GLY A 409 14.05 9.97 40.36
CA GLY A 409 15.15 9.51 39.50
C GLY A 409 14.67 8.71 38.29
N ALA A 410 13.41 8.84 37.89
CA ALA A 410 12.86 8.16 36.72
C ALA A 410 13.17 8.95 35.44
N GLY A 411 13.79 8.29 34.46
CA GLY A 411 14.05 8.86 33.15
C GLY A 411 12.76 9.17 32.38
N HIS A 412 12.82 10.22 31.56
CA HIS A 412 11.74 10.70 30.73
C HIS A 412 11.78 10.03 29.35
N ALA A 413 10.62 9.67 28.82
CA ALA A 413 10.48 9.17 27.47
C ALA A 413 9.41 9.95 26.70
N GLY A 414 9.71 10.28 25.44
CA GLY A 414 8.81 11.00 24.55
C GLY A 414 8.88 10.45 23.14
N GLN A 415 7.74 10.20 22.51
CA GLN A 415 7.72 9.71 21.14
C GLN A 415 6.51 10.23 20.37
N ILE A 416 6.70 10.47 19.07
CA ILE A 416 5.59 10.58 18.12
C ILE A 416 5.39 9.24 17.44
N THR A 417 4.18 8.70 17.47
CA THR A 417 3.88 7.35 16.98
C THR A 417 2.53 7.28 16.27
N GLY A 418 2.29 6.20 15.51
CA GLY A 418 0.99 5.97 14.89
C GLY A 418 -0.09 5.63 15.93
N ASN A 419 -1.26 6.27 15.86
CA ASN A 419 -2.32 6.11 16.86
C ASN A 419 -3.11 4.78 16.76
N GLY A 420 -2.79 3.92 15.77
CA GLY A 420 -3.54 2.71 15.47
C GLY A 420 -3.63 1.72 16.64
N PHE A 421 -2.64 1.68 17.54
CA PHE A 421 -2.67 0.82 18.73
C PHE A 421 -3.81 1.17 19.71
N MET A 422 -4.30 2.41 19.66
CA MET A 422 -5.37 2.89 20.54
C MET A 422 -6.71 2.20 20.26
N LYS A 423 -6.97 1.87 18.99
CA LYS A 423 -8.28 1.36 18.54
C LYS A 423 -8.23 -0.06 17.96
N ARG A 424 -7.07 -0.51 17.45
CA ARG A 424 -6.92 -1.82 16.82
C ARG A 424 -6.47 -2.86 17.83
N GLU A 425 -7.04 -4.06 17.68
CA GLU A 425 -6.81 -5.24 18.55
C GLU A 425 -5.35 -5.59 18.86
N PHE A 426 -4.39 -5.19 18.02
CA PHE A 426 -2.97 -5.43 18.31
C PHE A 426 -2.44 -4.58 19.47
N GLY A 427 -3.05 -3.43 19.77
CA GLY A 427 -2.61 -2.54 20.85
C GLY A 427 -3.19 -2.87 22.22
N LYS A 428 -4.17 -3.79 22.29
CA LYS A 428 -4.80 -4.25 23.53
C LYS A 428 -3.78 -4.60 24.62
N ARG A 429 -2.79 -5.43 24.27
CA ARG A 429 -1.75 -5.84 25.22
C ARG A 429 -0.83 -4.70 25.63
N LEU A 430 -0.45 -3.83 24.70
CA LEU A 430 0.38 -2.65 25.01
C LEU A 430 -0.31 -1.75 26.04
N ILE A 431 -1.60 -1.47 25.86
CA ILE A 431 -2.38 -0.61 26.77
C ILE A 431 -2.60 -1.33 28.11
N GLU A 432 -3.30 -2.47 28.07
CA GLU A 432 -3.82 -3.12 29.27
C GLU A 432 -2.72 -3.77 30.11
N LYS A 433 -1.65 -4.28 29.50
CA LYS A 433 -0.57 -4.95 30.25
C LYS A 433 0.59 -4.03 30.56
N TYR A 434 0.95 -3.11 29.65
CA TYR A 434 2.17 -2.32 29.80
C TYR A 434 1.91 -0.86 30.21
N LEU A 435 1.27 -0.05 29.36
CA LEU A 435 1.07 1.38 29.61
C LEU A 435 0.23 1.65 30.87
N ALA A 436 -0.74 0.78 31.16
CA ALA A 436 -1.59 0.89 32.35
C ALA A 436 -0.82 0.67 33.67
N HIS A 437 0.28 -0.11 33.67
CA HIS A 437 0.83 -0.67 34.91
C HIS A 437 2.35 -0.48 35.09
N HIS A 438 3.14 -0.51 34.02
CA HIS A 438 4.60 -0.58 34.10
C HIS A 438 5.31 0.76 33.87
N VAL A 439 4.58 1.78 33.44
CA VAL A 439 5.10 3.12 33.18
C VAL A 439 4.13 4.20 33.68
N GLU A 440 4.61 5.43 33.72
CA GLU A 440 3.84 6.61 34.10
C GLU A 440 3.69 7.51 32.87
N LEU A 441 2.59 7.34 32.14
CA LEU A 441 2.20 8.33 31.14
C LEU A 441 1.76 9.61 31.86
N THR A 442 2.31 10.74 31.42
CA THR A 442 2.01 12.08 31.93
C THR A 442 1.17 12.87 30.92
N GLU A 443 1.45 12.73 29.62
CA GLU A 443 0.69 13.36 28.54
C GLU A 443 0.39 12.37 27.40
N VAL A 444 -0.84 12.41 26.88
CA VAL A 444 -1.29 11.68 25.68
C VAL A 444 -1.95 12.68 24.74
N ILE A 445 -1.29 12.97 23.61
CA ILE A 445 -1.66 14.09 22.75
C ILE A 445 -2.13 13.56 21.40
N ASP A 446 -3.43 13.69 21.11
CA ASP A 446 -3.95 13.42 19.77
C ASP A 446 -3.44 14.48 18.78
N ALA A 447 -2.48 14.08 17.95
CA ALA A 447 -1.91 14.92 16.90
C ALA A 447 -2.49 14.58 15.51
N SER A 448 -3.51 13.71 15.44
CA SER A 448 -4.06 13.24 14.17
C SER A 448 -4.83 14.29 13.38
N GLY A 449 -5.24 15.39 14.02
CA GLY A 449 -5.84 16.54 13.34
C GLY A 449 -4.81 17.54 12.78
N ALA A 450 -3.56 17.51 13.25
CA ALA A 450 -2.52 18.45 12.82
C ALA A 450 -1.83 17.96 11.54
N TYR A 451 -1.49 18.87 10.64
CA TYR A 451 -0.66 18.55 9.48
C TYR A 451 0.81 18.40 9.89
N ILE A 452 1.31 17.16 9.86
CA ILE A 452 2.72 16.85 10.12
C ILE A 452 3.36 16.36 8.81
N PRO A 453 4.28 17.14 8.20
CA PRO A 453 4.92 16.77 6.93
C PRO A 453 5.50 15.36 6.93
N GLY A 454 5.32 14.64 5.82
CA GLY A 454 5.80 13.26 5.66
C GLY A 454 4.92 12.19 6.32
N HIS A 455 3.97 12.56 7.19
CA HIS A 455 3.07 11.61 7.85
C HIS A 455 1.69 11.57 7.19
N GLY A 456 1.34 10.42 6.58
CA GLY A 456 -0.03 10.13 6.12
C GLY A 456 -0.84 9.25 7.09
N THR A 457 -0.23 8.81 8.19
CA THR A 457 -0.88 8.00 9.23
C THR A 457 -1.26 8.92 10.40
N PRO A 458 -2.50 8.85 10.92
CA PRO A 458 -2.88 9.55 12.15
C PRO A 458 -1.90 9.31 13.31
N THR A 459 -1.38 10.37 13.90
CA THR A 459 -0.33 10.32 14.92
C THR A 459 -0.84 10.62 16.34
N VAL A 460 -0.10 10.15 17.32
CA VAL A 460 -0.25 10.48 18.74
C VAL A 460 1.13 10.72 19.34
N ILE A 461 1.26 11.71 20.22
CA ILE A 461 2.49 11.94 20.98
C ILE A 461 2.28 11.38 22.39
N LEU A 462 3.21 10.53 22.83
CA LEU A 462 3.21 9.95 24.18
C LEU A 462 4.39 10.52 24.96
N ILE A 463 4.10 11.13 26.11
CA ILE A 463 5.10 11.61 27.06
C ILE A 463 4.89 10.89 28.39
N GLY A 464 5.97 10.42 29.00
CA GLY A 464 5.92 9.80 30.31
C GLY A 464 7.28 9.56 30.94
N ARG A 465 7.26 8.78 32.02
CA ARG A 465 8.42 8.42 32.82
C ARG A 465 8.49 6.91 33.01
N ALA A 466 9.68 6.36 33.12
CA ALA A 466 9.90 4.93 33.41
C ALA A 466 9.64 4.59 34.89
N ASN A 467 8.46 4.97 35.38
CA ASN A 467 8.02 4.86 36.76
C ASN A 467 6.73 4.02 36.88
N SER A 468 6.66 3.13 37.87
CA SER A 468 5.46 2.34 38.18
C SER A 468 4.94 2.57 39.60
N ARG A 469 5.61 3.43 40.38
CA ARG A 469 5.33 3.70 41.79
C ARG A 469 4.81 5.13 41.96
N ARG A 470 3.89 5.35 42.90
CA ARG A 470 3.36 6.70 43.27
C ARG A 470 3.01 7.60 42.07
N ARG A 471 2.40 7.02 41.03
CA ARG A 471 2.08 7.72 39.78
C ARG A 471 0.99 8.78 39.98
N ALA A 472 1.03 9.83 39.15
CA ALA A 472 -0.04 10.82 39.10
C ALA A 472 -1.41 10.17 38.85
N SER A 473 -2.46 10.68 39.51
CA SER A 473 -3.83 10.16 39.42
C SER A 473 -4.50 10.46 38.08
N ALA A 474 -4.09 11.55 37.42
CA ALA A 474 -4.57 11.97 36.12
C ALA A 474 -3.45 11.96 35.07
N VAL A 475 -3.85 11.88 33.80
CA VAL A 475 -3.00 12.00 32.62
C VAL A 475 -3.54 13.15 31.79
N ARG A 476 -2.68 14.09 31.40
CA ARG A 476 -3.10 15.19 30.54
C ARG A 476 -3.37 14.67 29.13
N ALA A 477 -4.55 14.94 28.60
CA ALA A 477 -4.95 14.52 27.27
C ALA A 477 -5.34 15.71 26.39
N VAL A 478 -4.88 15.66 25.14
CA VAL A 478 -5.41 16.50 24.06
C VAL A 478 -6.39 15.65 23.28
N LEU A 479 -7.64 16.09 23.22
CA LEU A 479 -8.73 15.44 22.52
C LEU A 479 -8.99 16.18 21.21
N GLY A 480 -8.91 15.48 20.08
CA GLY A 480 -9.21 16.03 18.77
C GLY A 480 -10.69 16.41 18.64
N VAL A 481 -10.95 17.62 18.14
CA VAL A 481 -12.29 18.10 17.78
C VAL A 481 -12.42 18.20 16.25
N ARG A 482 -11.49 18.89 15.60
CA ARG A 482 -11.45 19.13 14.15
C ARG A 482 -10.02 19.07 13.62
N GLY A 483 -9.83 18.58 12.40
CA GLY A 483 -8.53 18.59 11.70
C GLY A 483 -8.20 19.94 11.05
N GLU A 484 -6.98 20.10 10.55
CA GLU A 484 -6.62 21.27 9.74
C GLU A 484 -7.57 21.39 8.53
N PRO A 485 -8.13 22.58 8.23
CA PRO A 485 -9.07 22.76 7.11
C PRO A 485 -8.38 22.64 5.75
N SER A 486 -7.07 22.86 5.70
CA SER A 486 -6.24 22.66 4.52
C SER A 486 -4.79 22.44 4.97
N GLN A 487 -3.94 21.94 4.08
CA GLN A 487 -2.51 21.89 4.34
C GLN A 487 -1.96 23.32 4.61
N PRO A 488 -1.39 23.60 5.80
CA PRO A 488 -0.83 24.91 6.10
C PRO A 488 0.48 25.16 5.34
N ASN A 489 0.72 26.40 4.90
CA ASN A 489 1.99 26.81 4.27
C ASN A 489 3.18 26.61 5.21
N GLU A 490 3.01 26.93 6.48
CA GLU A 490 3.98 26.69 7.55
C GLU A 490 3.38 25.70 8.56
N PRO A 491 3.80 24.42 8.56
CA PRO A 491 3.25 23.40 9.45
C PRO A 491 3.29 23.73 10.95
N SER A 492 4.36 24.40 11.40
CA SER A 492 4.50 24.86 12.79
C SER A 492 3.47 25.94 13.20
N LYS A 493 2.81 26.58 12.22
CA LYS A 493 1.74 27.56 12.41
C LYS A 493 0.36 27.01 12.01
N GLY A 494 0.22 25.69 11.85
CA GLY A 494 -1.08 25.03 11.68
C GLY A 494 -2.08 25.45 12.77
N LEU A 495 -3.37 25.50 12.44
CA LEU A 495 -4.42 25.91 13.38
C LEU A 495 -4.56 24.89 14.51
N VAL A 496 -4.55 23.61 14.18
CA VAL A 496 -4.61 22.51 15.15
C VAL A 496 -3.32 22.45 15.93
N TRP A 497 -2.15 22.52 15.27
CA TRP A 497 -0.87 22.47 15.99
C TRP A 497 -0.72 23.61 17.01
N ARG A 498 -1.02 24.85 16.61
CA ARG A 498 -1.03 26.00 17.54
C ARG A 498 -2.02 25.79 18.67
N ALA A 499 -3.22 25.30 18.36
CA ALA A 499 -4.22 25.00 19.37
C ALA A 499 -3.70 23.99 20.42
N VAL A 500 -2.95 22.95 19.99
CA VAL A 500 -2.28 22.02 20.91
C VAL A 500 -1.25 22.75 21.78
N VAL A 501 -0.32 23.49 21.17
CA VAL A 501 0.79 24.16 21.87
C VAL A 501 0.28 25.20 22.87
N ASP A 502 -0.69 26.02 22.48
CA ASP A 502 -1.20 27.14 23.28
C ASP A 502 -2.08 26.67 24.46
N GLN A 503 -2.80 25.56 24.28
CA GLN A 503 -3.81 25.09 25.24
C GLN A 503 -3.34 23.96 26.15
N ILE A 504 -2.33 23.16 25.78
CA ILE A 504 -1.85 22.02 26.60
C ILE A 504 -1.47 22.40 28.05
N GLY A 505 -1.08 23.66 28.29
CA GLY A 505 -0.84 24.18 29.65
C GLY A 505 -2.11 24.49 30.46
N GLN A 506 -3.31 24.41 29.86
CA GLN A 506 -4.58 24.94 30.37
C GLN A 506 -5.68 23.84 30.40
N PRO A 507 -5.70 22.97 31.42
CA PRO A 507 -6.75 21.94 31.56
C PRO A 507 -8.16 22.51 31.56
N GLY A 508 -9.09 21.85 30.87
CA GLY A 508 -10.48 22.28 30.73
C GLY A 508 -10.73 23.27 29.57
N SER A 509 -9.68 23.72 28.89
CA SER A 509 -9.82 24.56 27.69
C SER A 509 -10.43 23.78 26.53
N VAL A 510 -11.24 24.49 25.73
CA VAL A 510 -11.91 23.96 24.54
C VAL A 510 -11.81 25.01 23.45
N SER A 511 -11.41 24.58 22.27
CA SER A 511 -11.39 25.37 21.04
C SER A 511 -12.15 24.64 19.93
N GLU A 512 -12.22 25.25 18.75
CA GLU A 512 -12.74 24.59 17.55
C GLU A 512 -11.93 23.35 17.13
N TRP A 513 -10.64 23.31 17.50
CA TRP A 513 -9.67 22.31 17.02
C TRP A 513 -9.41 21.19 18.02
N VAL A 514 -9.20 21.54 19.30
CA VAL A 514 -8.86 20.60 20.37
C VAL A 514 -9.56 20.94 21.68
N SER A 515 -9.66 19.94 22.55
CA SER A 515 -10.06 20.09 23.96
C SER A 515 -9.00 19.47 24.87
N ILE A 516 -8.65 20.14 25.96
CA ILE A 516 -7.65 19.70 26.92
C ILE A 516 -8.34 19.21 28.18
N ALA A 517 -8.04 17.98 28.60
CA ALA A 517 -8.61 17.40 29.80
C ALA A 517 -7.56 16.62 30.60
N ASP A 518 -7.63 16.70 31.93
CA ASP A 518 -6.89 15.80 32.81
C ASP A 518 -7.74 14.55 33.05
N LEU A 519 -7.47 13.48 32.29
CA LEU A 519 -8.23 12.24 32.33
C LEU A 519 -7.81 11.40 33.55
N PRO A 520 -8.75 10.82 34.31
CA PRO A 520 -8.42 9.79 35.29
C PRO A 520 -7.63 8.66 34.62
N ARG A 521 -6.53 8.20 35.24
CA ARG A 521 -5.68 7.13 34.65
C ARG A 521 -6.46 5.84 34.33
N ALA A 522 -7.54 5.58 35.06
CA ALA A 522 -8.46 4.47 34.80
C ALA A 522 -9.14 4.53 33.42
N ASN A 523 -9.32 5.74 32.84
CA ASN A 523 -9.88 5.88 31.49
C ASN A 523 -8.91 5.40 30.41
N LEU A 524 -7.60 5.34 30.73
CA LEU A 524 -6.54 4.91 29.82
C LEU A 524 -6.00 3.52 30.18
N SER A 525 -6.62 2.79 31.11
CA SER A 525 -6.18 1.43 31.49
C SER A 525 -6.74 0.32 30.60
N LEU A 526 -7.81 0.60 29.85
CA LEU A 526 -8.49 -0.37 29.00
C LEU A 526 -8.42 0.03 27.52
N HIS A 527 -8.33 -0.97 26.64
CA HIS A 527 -8.47 -0.78 25.21
C HIS A 527 -9.95 -0.92 24.80
N PRO A 528 -10.48 -0.10 23.87
CA PRO A 528 -9.79 0.93 23.09
C PRO A 528 -9.76 2.32 23.76
N TRP A 529 -8.76 3.14 23.43
CA TRP A 529 -8.75 4.56 23.76
C TRP A 529 -9.53 5.36 22.71
N SER A 530 -10.39 6.27 23.17
CA SER A 530 -11.01 7.29 22.33
C SER A 530 -10.56 8.67 22.80
N LEU A 531 -9.86 9.39 21.92
CA LEU A 531 -9.40 10.76 22.15
C LEU A 531 -10.24 11.79 21.37
N SER A 532 -11.50 11.46 21.05
CA SER A 532 -12.41 12.35 20.30
C SER A 532 -13.47 12.97 21.22
N ALA A 533 -13.70 14.27 21.09
CA ALA A 533 -14.65 15.00 21.95
C ALA A 533 -16.12 14.53 21.81
N GLY A 534 -16.50 13.90 20.68
CA GLY A 534 -17.88 13.50 20.37
C GLY A 534 -18.45 12.32 21.17
N VAL A 535 -17.61 11.45 21.74
CA VAL A 535 -18.06 10.25 22.49
C VAL A 535 -18.78 10.60 23.80
N ALA A 536 -18.56 11.80 24.34
CA ALA A 536 -19.25 12.32 25.53
C ALA A 536 -20.53 13.15 25.21
N SER A 537 -21.04 13.11 23.98
CA SER A 537 -22.19 13.92 23.54
C SER A 537 -23.55 13.39 24.05
N PRO A 538 -24.53 14.28 24.39
CA PRO A 538 -25.92 13.90 24.72
C PRO A 538 -26.62 13.05 23.65
N VAL A 539 -26.20 13.19 22.38
CA VAL A 539 -26.69 12.35 21.26
C VAL A 539 -26.39 10.88 21.54
N MET A 540 -25.14 10.55 21.90
CA MET A 540 -24.74 9.16 22.16
C MET A 540 -25.52 8.55 23.32
N SER A 541 -25.77 9.31 24.39
CA SER A 541 -26.57 8.85 25.52
C SER A 541 -28.02 8.54 25.13
N LYS A 542 -28.65 9.37 24.28
CA LYS A 542 -30.00 9.09 23.76
C LYS A 542 -30.02 7.84 22.88
N LEU A 543 -29.05 7.68 21.98
CA LEU A 543 -28.96 6.48 21.14
C LEU A 543 -28.78 5.21 21.97
N GLN A 544 -27.92 5.26 23.00
CA GLN A 544 -27.68 4.14 23.91
C GLN A 544 -28.89 3.76 24.79
N SER A 545 -29.87 4.66 24.94
CA SER A 545 -31.14 4.36 25.61
C SER A 545 -32.14 3.55 24.75
N GLY A 546 -31.68 3.09 23.58
CA GLY A 546 -32.43 2.20 22.69
C GLY A 546 -32.95 0.95 23.41
N ALA A 547 -33.99 0.33 22.82
CA ALA A 547 -34.72 -0.76 23.48
C ALA A 547 -33.99 -2.11 23.40
N ASP A 548 -33.19 -2.30 22.35
CA ASP A 548 -32.40 -3.50 22.11
C ASP A 548 -31.10 -3.11 21.38
N VAL A 549 -30.18 -4.06 21.21
CA VAL A 549 -28.96 -3.94 20.40
C VAL A 549 -29.02 -4.89 19.21
N LEU A 550 -28.27 -4.59 18.15
CA LEU A 550 -28.30 -5.38 16.91
C LEU A 550 -28.02 -6.87 17.14
N SER A 551 -27.10 -7.20 18.06
CA SER A 551 -26.81 -8.59 18.44
C SER A 551 -28.03 -9.36 18.98
N GLY A 552 -29.04 -8.67 19.51
CA GLY A 552 -30.31 -9.26 19.98
C GLY A 552 -31.20 -9.78 18.84
N VAL A 553 -31.11 -9.22 17.63
CA VAL A 553 -32.03 -9.54 16.51
C VAL A 553 -31.40 -10.33 15.35
N VAL A 554 -30.07 -10.46 15.34
CA VAL A 554 -29.32 -11.15 14.26
C VAL A 554 -28.86 -12.54 14.70
N ASP A 555 -28.74 -13.47 13.75
CA ASP A 555 -28.12 -14.79 13.96
C ASP A 555 -26.58 -14.65 13.93
N ASN A 556 -26.06 -13.99 12.91
CA ASN A 556 -24.61 -13.83 12.73
C ASN A 556 -24.26 -12.61 11.88
N ILE A 557 -23.11 -11.98 12.15
CA ILE A 557 -22.50 -10.97 11.28
C ILE A 557 -21.10 -11.46 10.87
N GLY A 558 -20.82 -11.49 9.58
CA GLY A 558 -19.52 -11.89 9.06
C GLY A 558 -19.52 -12.10 7.56
N TYR A 559 -18.56 -12.84 7.02
CA TYR A 559 -18.41 -13.06 5.57
C TYR A 559 -18.26 -14.55 5.27
N VAL A 560 -18.44 -14.94 4.01
CA VAL A 560 -18.44 -16.35 3.59
C VAL A 560 -17.06 -16.98 3.74
N GLY A 561 -16.01 -16.29 3.29
CA GLY A 561 -14.68 -16.87 3.33
C GLY A 561 -13.59 -16.01 2.72
N GLN A 562 -12.43 -16.62 2.54
CA GLN A 562 -11.27 -16.01 1.88
C GLN A 562 -10.70 -17.00 0.88
N THR A 563 -10.37 -16.53 -0.32
CA THR A 563 -9.67 -17.35 -1.32
C THR A 563 -8.17 -17.43 -0.99
N ASN A 564 -7.57 -16.33 -0.49
CA ASN A 564 -6.11 -16.10 -0.47
C ASN A 564 -5.40 -16.35 -1.83
N ALA A 565 -6.17 -16.26 -2.92
CA ALA A 565 -5.75 -16.53 -4.28
C ALA A 565 -6.57 -15.71 -5.30
N ASP A 566 -7.03 -14.51 -4.93
CA ASP A 566 -7.99 -13.72 -5.74
C ASP A 566 -7.57 -13.56 -7.21
N SER A 567 -6.27 -13.43 -7.49
CA SER A 567 -5.76 -13.27 -8.87
C SER A 567 -6.01 -14.48 -9.78
N SER A 568 -6.14 -15.69 -9.22
CA SER A 568 -6.48 -16.89 -9.98
C SER A 568 -7.95 -17.31 -9.83
N MET A 569 -8.54 -17.03 -8.66
CA MET A 569 -9.90 -17.46 -8.33
C MET A 569 -10.98 -16.50 -8.80
N LEU A 570 -10.64 -15.23 -9.11
CA LEU A 570 -11.60 -14.19 -9.52
C LEU A 570 -11.43 -13.79 -11.00
N ALA A 571 -12.57 -13.67 -11.68
CA ALA A 571 -12.70 -13.14 -13.04
C ALA A 571 -14.16 -12.74 -13.29
N THR A 572 -14.44 -11.95 -14.32
CA THR A 572 -15.84 -11.67 -14.71
C THR A 572 -16.51 -12.92 -15.26
N ARG A 573 -17.84 -12.95 -15.29
CA ARG A 573 -18.61 -14.06 -15.83
C ARG A 573 -18.24 -14.35 -17.29
N GLU A 574 -18.07 -13.30 -18.08
CA GLU A 574 -17.72 -13.35 -19.50
C GLU A 574 -16.30 -13.90 -19.69
N GLN A 575 -15.36 -13.50 -18.84
CA GLN A 575 -13.99 -14.04 -18.86
C GLN A 575 -13.95 -15.54 -18.55
N LEU A 576 -14.75 -16.01 -17.58
CA LEU A 576 -14.85 -17.42 -17.24
C LEU A 576 -15.50 -18.22 -18.38
N ALA A 577 -16.58 -17.71 -18.95
CA ALA A 577 -17.24 -18.32 -20.10
C ALA A 577 -16.31 -18.41 -21.33
N ARG A 578 -15.53 -17.36 -21.62
CA ARG A 578 -14.56 -17.31 -22.74
C ARG A 578 -13.55 -18.45 -22.68
N VAL A 579 -13.04 -18.78 -21.50
CA VAL A 579 -12.05 -19.85 -21.32
C VAL A 579 -12.68 -21.22 -21.04
N GLY A 580 -14.01 -21.34 -21.22
CA GLY A 580 -14.74 -22.60 -21.08
C GLY A 580 -14.84 -23.13 -19.65
N VAL A 581 -14.88 -22.25 -18.64
CA VAL A 581 -15.20 -22.64 -17.26
C VAL A 581 -16.70 -22.92 -17.15
N GLU A 582 -17.03 -24.00 -16.43
CA GLU A 582 -18.38 -24.47 -16.22
C GLU A 582 -19.22 -23.47 -15.40
N SER A 583 -20.47 -23.25 -15.80
CA SER A 583 -21.32 -22.20 -15.22
C SER A 583 -21.73 -22.45 -13.76
N ASP A 584 -21.74 -23.71 -13.32
CA ASP A 584 -22.04 -24.12 -11.95
C ASP A 584 -20.78 -24.16 -11.05
N ALA A 585 -19.59 -23.97 -11.62
CA ALA A 585 -18.33 -23.95 -10.89
C ALA A 585 -17.98 -22.59 -10.27
N HIS A 586 -18.82 -21.56 -10.45
CA HIS A 586 -18.55 -20.21 -9.95
C HIS A 586 -19.80 -19.49 -9.45
N LEU A 587 -19.63 -18.56 -8.51
CA LEU A 587 -20.70 -17.71 -7.98
C LEU A 587 -20.26 -16.25 -7.93
N GLN A 588 -21.22 -15.32 -7.97
CA GLN A 588 -20.93 -13.89 -7.83
C GLN A 588 -20.21 -13.62 -6.51
N PHE A 589 -19.09 -12.91 -6.60
CA PHE A 589 -18.22 -12.57 -5.49
C PHE A 589 -18.36 -11.09 -5.15
N VAL A 590 -18.97 -10.80 -4.00
CA VAL A 590 -19.29 -9.45 -3.55
C VAL A 590 -18.14 -8.88 -2.74
N THR A 591 -17.65 -7.72 -3.17
CA THR A 591 -16.63 -6.92 -2.48
C THR A 591 -17.24 -5.63 -1.95
N GLY A 592 -16.53 -4.96 -1.03
CA GLY A 592 -17.02 -3.72 -0.42
C GLY A 592 -17.25 -2.58 -1.40
N GLU A 593 -16.61 -2.58 -2.57
CA GLU A 593 -16.77 -1.57 -3.62
C GLU A 593 -18.07 -1.75 -4.40
N ALA A 594 -18.55 -2.99 -4.53
CA ALA A 594 -19.79 -3.31 -5.23
C ALA A 594 -21.06 -2.92 -4.42
N VAL A 595 -20.95 -2.70 -3.12
CA VAL A 595 -22.09 -2.43 -2.23
C VAL A 595 -22.30 -0.92 -2.10
N ARG A 596 -23.21 -0.33 -2.89
CA ARG A 596 -23.50 1.11 -2.90
C ARG A 596 -25.00 1.37 -3.06
N ASP A 597 -25.48 2.44 -2.44
CA ASP A 597 -26.82 3.01 -2.65
C ASP A 597 -27.96 1.99 -2.84
N PHE A 598 -28.12 1.09 -1.86
CA PHE A 598 -29.15 0.05 -1.82
C PHE A 598 -29.03 -1.05 -2.89
N VAL A 599 -27.92 -1.12 -3.63
CA VAL A 599 -27.67 -2.13 -4.67
C VAL A 599 -26.30 -2.78 -4.51
N VAL A 600 -26.23 -4.06 -4.87
CA VAL A 600 -24.95 -4.74 -5.14
C VAL A 600 -24.72 -4.67 -6.64
N HIS A 601 -23.81 -3.80 -7.08
CA HIS A 601 -23.45 -3.67 -8.49
C HIS A 601 -22.77 -4.94 -9.00
N GLY A 602 -22.83 -5.16 -10.32
CA GLY A 602 -22.14 -6.26 -10.99
C GLY A 602 -20.66 -6.32 -10.62
N GLY A 603 -20.09 -7.51 -10.56
CA GLY A 603 -18.74 -7.72 -10.06
C GLY A 603 -18.18 -9.07 -10.47
N ASP A 604 -16.97 -9.35 -9.99
CA ASP A 604 -16.27 -10.60 -10.28
C ASP A 604 -17.09 -11.81 -9.81
N HIS A 605 -16.89 -12.93 -10.49
CA HIS A 605 -17.25 -14.24 -10.04
C HIS A 605 -16.03 -14.92 -9.43
N SER A 606 -16.27 -15.80 -8.45
CA SER A 606 -15.22 -16.66 -7.92
C SER A 606 -15.48 -18.11 -8.24
N LEU A 607 -14.43 -18.82 -8.65
CA LEU A 607 -14.40 -20.28 -8.71
C LEU A 607 -14.70 -20.85 -7.31
N PHE A 608 -15.72 -21.70 -7.21
CA PHE A 608 -16.24 -22.20 -5.95
C PHE A 608 -16.73 -23.64 -6.05
N LEU A 609 -15.76 -24.57 -6.04
CA LEU A 609 -15.99 -26.02 -6.06
C LEU A 609 -16.27 -26.57 -4.65
N HIS A 610 -17.38 -26.12 -4.06
CA HIS A 610 -17.80 -26.52 -2.73
C HIS A 610 -19.28 -26.86 -2.66
N ARG A 611 -19.62 -27.92 -1.93
CA ARG A 611 -21.00 -28.25 -1.55
C ARG A 611 -21.08 -28.33 -0.03
N GLY A 612 -21.61 -27.28 0.60
CA GLY A 612 -21.56 -27.15 2.06
C GLY A 612 -20.11 -27.09 2.55
N SER A 613 -19.72 -28.02 3.41
CA SER A 613 -18.33 -28.15 3.90
C SER A 613 -17.42 -29.01 3.02
N GLU A 614 -17.97 -29.70 2.01
CA GLU A 614 -17.23 -30.64 1.17
C GLU A 614 -16.68 -29.95 -0.08
N HIS A 615 -15.50 -30.41 -0.53
CA HIS A 615 -14.90 -30.00 -1.80
C HIS A 615 -15.43 -30.90 -2.92
N LEU A 616 -15.79 -30.30 -4.05
CA LEU A 616 -16.06 -31.06 -5.27
C LEU A 616 -14.72 -31.44 -5.93
N ASP A 617 -14.70 -32.59 -6.60
CA ASP A 617 -13.53 -33.05 -7.34
C ASP A 617 -13.30 -32.16 -8.55
N ILE A 618 -12.08 -31.63 -8.69
CA ILE A 618 -11.73 -30.78 -9.83
C ILE A 618 -11.67 -31.57 -11.15
N ALA A 619 -11.53 -32.89 -11.09
CA ALA A 619 -11.54 -33.76 -12.27
C ALA A 619 -12.89 -33.70 -13.02
N ASP A 620 -13.99 -33.46 -12.31
CA ASP A 620 -15.33 -33.30 -12.90
C ASP A 620 -15.53 -31.93 -13.58
N TYR A 621 -14.57 -31.01 -13.42
CA TYR A 621 -14.60 -29.63 -13.93
C TYR A 621 -13.37 -29.33 -14.81
N PRO A 622 -13.28 -29.92 -16.02
CA PRO A 622 -12.11 -29.80 -16.89
C PRO A 622 -11.76 -28.35 -17.28
N GLY A 623 -12.74 -27.45 -17.38
CA GLY A 623 -12.53 -26.02 -17.62
C GLY A 623 -11.80 -25.35 -16.45
N VAL A 624 -12.26 -25.60 -15.22
CA VAL A 624 -11.57 -25.15 -14.00
C VAL A 624 -10.17 -25.76 -13.90
N LEU A 625 -10.03 -27.06 -14.16
CA LEU A 625 -8.75 -27.77 -14.11
C LEU A 625 -7.73 -27.13 -15.06
N ARG A 626 -8.08 -26.96 -16.35
CA ARG A 626 -7.20 -26.31 -17.33
C ARG A 626 -6.78 -24.90 -16.91
N ARG A 627 -7.70 -24.14 -16.30
CA ARG A 627 -7.42 -22.77 -15.84
C ARG A 627 -6.47 -22.73 -14.64
N LEU A 628 -6.62 -23.63 -13.67
CA LEU A 628 -5.89 -23.56 -12.41
C LEU A 628 -4.63 -24.46 -12.37
N TRP A 629 -4.54 -25.51 -13.19
CA TRP A 629 -3.38 -26.44 -13.21
C TRP A 629 -2.02 -25.74 -13.41
N PRO A 630 -1.90 -24.71 -14.29
CA PRO A 630 -0.63 -23.97 -14.42
C PRO A 630 -0.19 -23.29 -13.11
N LEU A 631 -1.10 -23.12 -12.15
CA LEU A 631 -0.87 -22.46 -10.88
C LEU A 631 -0.83 -23.43 -9.70
N ARG A 632 -0.90 -24.75 -9.94
CA ARG A 632 -1.07 -25.78 -8.91
C ARG A 632 -0.06 -25.63 -7.77
N GLU A 633 1.23 -25.58 -8.08
CA GLU A 633 2.27 -25.47 -7.05
C GLU A 633 2.16 -24.15 -6.26
N SER A 634 1.87 -23.04 -6.95
CA SER A 634 1.63 -21.74 -6.29
C SER A 634 0.40 -21.76 -5.37
N LEU A 635 -0.63 -22.53 -5.73
CA LEU A 635 -1.85 -22.67 -4.96
C LEU A 635 -1.67 -23.61 -3.76
N TRP A 636 -0.85 -24.66 -3.89
CA TRP A 636 -0.46 -25.52 -2.78
C TRP A 636 0.44 -24.82 -1.76
N ALA A 637 1.35 -23.96 -2.25
CA ALA A 637 2.25 -23.18 -1.42
C ALA A 637 1.55 -22.15 -0.51
N ARG A 638 0.23 -21.94 -0.68
CA ARG A 638 -0.56 -21.07 0.19
C ARG A 638 -0.46 -21.54 1.64
N ARG A 639 0.05 -20.66 2.50
CA ARG A 639 0.15 -20.94 3.94
C ARG A 639 -1.20 -20.78 4.62
N THR A 640 -1.53 -21.73 5.48
CA THR A 640 -2.71 -21.71 6.36
C THR A 640 -2.43 -20.92 7.65
N PHE A 641 -3.44 -20.78 8.50
CA PHE A 641 -3.23 -20.22 9.85
C PHE A 641 -2.38 -21.12 10.76
N ALA A 642 -2.27 -22.42 10.46
CA ALA A 642 -1.33 -23.32 11.11
C ALA A 642 0.12 -23.13 10.62
N LYS A 643 0.35 -22.21 9.66
CA LYS A 643 1.63 -21.95 8.98
C LYS A 643 2.14 -23.10 8.12
N LEU A 644 1.33 -24.14 7.93
CA LEU A 644 1.59 -25.20 6.97
C LEU A 644 1.10 -24.77 5.58
N SER A 645 1.70 -25.31 4.53
CA SER A 645 1.19 -25.20 3.17
C SER A 645 -0.05 -26.09 3.01
N TYR A 646 -0.84 -25.89 1.96
CA TYR A 646 -1.96 -26.79 1.69
C TYR A 646 -1.48 -28.20 1.39
N LYS A 647 -0.33 -28.33 0.72
CA LYS A 647 0.29 -29.63 0.42
C LYS A 647 0.64 -30.37 1.71
N GLU A 648 1.25 -29.67 2.67
CA GLU A 648 1.60 -30.22 4.00
C GLU A 648 0.36 -30.63 4.82
N GLU A 649 -0.77 -29.93 4.68
CA GLU A 649 -2.03 -30.27 5.36
C GLU A 649 -2.90 -31.31 4.62
N GLY A 650 -2.48 -31.77 3.43
CA GLY A 650 -3.31 -32.66 2.61
C GLY A 650 -4.58 -31.97 2.06
N ARG A 651 -4.56 -30.64 1.89
CA ARG A 651 -5.69 -29.87 1.37
C ARG A 651 -5.69 -29.84 -0.16
N PRO A 652 -6.87 -29.78 -0.79
CA PRO A 652 -6.97 -29.60 -2.25
C PRO A 652 -6.43 -28.23 -2.65
N TRP A 653 -5.52 -28.20 -3.62
CA TRP A 653 -4.89 -26.96 -4.10
C TRP A 653 -5.88 -25.97 -4.71
N TRP A 654 -7.01 -26.43 -5.24
CA TRP A 654 -8.07 -25.58 -5.80
C TRP A 654 -9.04 -25.03 -4.74
N GLY A 655 -8.99 -25.53 -3.51
CA GLY A 655 -9.91 -25.14 -2.45
C GLY A 655 -9.76 -23.68 -2.02
N TRP A 656 -10.85 -23.11 -1.49
CA TRP A 656 -10.78 -21.84 -0.77
C TRP A 656 -10.01 -21.98 0.54
N HIS A 657 -9.43 -20.87 1.01
CA HIS A 657 -8.59 -20.88 2.20
C HIS A 657 -9.38 -21.11 3.47
N GLN A 658 -10.51 -20.43 3.61
CA GLN A 658 -11.47 -20.66 4.69
C GLN A 658 -12.86 -20.41 4.16
N VAL A 659 -13.80 -21.27 4.55
CA VAL A 659 -15.21 -21.16 4.20
C VAL A 659 -16.04 -21.39 5.46
N ALA A 660 -16.86 -20.41 5.81
CA ALA A 660 -17.81 -20.51 6.91
C ALA A 660 -19.08 -21.20 6.40
N SER A 661 -19.16 -22.52 6.58
CA SER A 661 -20.26 -23.35 6.08
C SER A 661 -21.66 -22.85 6.50
N GLN A 662 -21.80 -22.33 7.72
CA GLN A 662 -23.05 -21.77 8.26
C GLN A 662 -23.56 -20.51 7.52
N ARG A 663 -22.73 -19.92 6.67
CA ARG A 663 -23.02 -18.72 5.86
C ARG A 663 -23.15 -19.04 4.37
N LEU A 664 -23.05 -20.31 3.98
CA LEU A 664 -23.34 -20.74 2.62
C LEU A 664 -24.84 -20.94 2.41
N GLY A 665 -25.28 -20.80 1.16
CA GLY A 665 -26.68 -21.03 0.78
C GLY A 665 -27.67 -20.01 1.37
N VAL A 666 -27.18 -18.89 1.91
CA VAL A 666 -28.03 -17.82 2.43
C VAL A 666 -28.73 -17.12 1.26
N SER A 667 -30.05 -17.25 1.20
CA SER A 667 -30.89 -16.66 0.14
C SER A 667 -31.25 -15.20 0.40
N LEU A 668 -31.24 -14.77 1.67
CA LEU A 668 -31.59 -13.41 2.09
C LEU A 668 -30.68 -12.96 3.22
N CYS A 669 -30.03 -11.81 3.05
CA CYS A 669 -29.20 -11.16 4.07
C CYS A 669 -29.03 -9.67 3.79
N ILE A 670 -28.54 -8.90 4.77
CA ILE A 670 -28.12 -7.51 4.54
C ILE A 670 -26.60 -7.49 4.42
N CYS A 671 -26.04 -7.13 3.26
CA CYS A 671 -24.60 -6.91 3.13
C CYS A 671 -24.24 -5.43 3.27
N PHE A 672 -23.00 -5.14 3.65
CA PHE A 672 -22.55 -3.77 3.81
C PHE A 672 -21.09 -3.56 3.46
N ALA A 673 -20.72 -2.35 3.06
CA ALA A 673 -19.33 -1.99 2.78
C ALA A 673 -18.50 -1.86 4.07
N PHE A 674 -17.49 -2.71 4.24
CA PHE A 674 -16.63 -2.74 5.44
C PHE A 674 -15.78 -1.47 5.59
N VAL A 675 -15.34 -0.89 4.46
CA VAL A 675 -14.63 0.40 4.43
C VAL A 675 -15.41 1.35 3.54
N ALA A 676 -15.97 2.39 4.13
CA ALA A 676 -16.75 3.40 3.41
C ALA A 676 -16.71 4.74 4.14
N THR A 677 -17.08 5.81 3.44
CA THR A 677 -17.14 7.16 4.03
C THR A 677 -18.45 7.41 4.79
N HIS A 678 -19.49 6.64 4.48
CA HIS A 678 -20.82 6.66 5.07
C HIS A 678 -21.49 5.28 4.87
N ASN A 679 -22.69 5.12 5.42
CA ASN A 679 -23.38 3.84 5.45
C ASN A 679 -23.82 3.36 4.06
N HIS A 680 -23.43 2.14 3.72
CA HIS A 680 -23.95 1.40 2.56
C HIS A 680 -24.38 0.01 3.02
N PHE A 681 -25.65 -0.13 3.37
CA PHE A 681 -26.29 -1.42 3.66
C PHE A 681 -27.26 -1.76 2.54
N VAL A 682 -27.28 -3.02 2.12
CA VAL A 682 -28.04 -3.49 0.97
C VAL A 682 -28.70 -4.82 1.29
N LEU A 683 -29.98 -4.98 0.94
CA LEU A 683 -30.65 -6.26 0.97
C LEU A 683 -30.18 -7.11 -0.21
N SER A 684 -29.41 -8.18 0.07
CA SER A 684 -28.97 -9.12 -0.95
C SER A 684 -29.92 -10.32 -1.03
N ARG A 685 -30.41 -10.57 -2.24
CA ARG A 685 -31.26 -11.71 -2.61
C ARG A 685 -30.46 -12.74 -3.42
N GLY A 686 -30.69 -14.03 -3.18
CA GLY A 686 -30.00 -15.13 -3.87
C GLY A 686 -28.61 -15.44 -3.32
N ALA A 687 -28.10 -16.62 -3.69
CA ALA A 687 -26.80 -17.10 -3.24
C ALA A 687 -25.64 -16.29 -3.86
N LYS A 688 -24.81 -15.70 -3.01
CA LYS A 688 -23.59 -14.97 -3.39
C LYS A 688 -22.46 -15.27 -2.41
N LEU A 689 -21.23 -15.03 -2.83
CA LEU A 689 -20.05 -15.18 -2.00
C LEU A 689 -19.60 -13.82 -1.49
N PHE A 690 -19.59 -13.64 -0.17
CA PHE A 690 -19.24 -12.37 0.45
C PHE A 690 -17.84 -12.44 1.04
N ASN A 691 -16.98 -11.48 0.69
CA ASN A 691 -15.64 -11.39 1.27
C ASN A 691 -15.63 -10.51 2.52
N ARG A 692 -14.48 -10.42 3.18
CA ARG A 692 -14.31 -9.59 4.40
C ARG A 692 -14.61 -8.10 4.19
N HIS A 693 -14.57 -7.62 2.95
CA HIS A 693 -14.82 -6.23 2.61
C HIS A 693 -16.31 -5.94 2.34
N ALA A 694 -17.14 -6.97 2.14
CA ALA A 694 -18.59 -6.87 2.11
C ALA A 694 -19.26 -7.89 3.06
N PRO A 695 -19.09 -7.77 4.40
CA PRO A 695 -19.73 -8.70 5.31
C PRO A 695 -21.26 -8.67 5.19
N MET A 696 -21.88 -9.80 5.50
CA MET A 696 -23.32 -9.98 5.62
C MET A 696 -23.77 -9.95 7.09
N ILE A 697 -24.98 -9.47 7.29
CA ILE A 697 -25.81 -9.58 8.48
C ILE A 697 -26.89 -10.60 8.15
N LYS A 698 -26.84 -11.75 8.82
CA LYS A 698 -27.81 -12.82 8.70
C LYS A 698 -28.79 -12.71 9.86
N LEU A 699 -30.08 -12.57 9.57
CA LEU A 699 -31.14 -12.58 10.58
C LEU A 699 -31.48 -14.03 10.96
N ARG A 700 -32.27 -14.18 12.04
CA ARG A 700 -32.75 -15.49 12.49
C ARG A 700 -33.60 -16.17 11.41
N ARG A 701 -33.69 -17.50 11.45
CA ARG A 701 -34.27 -18.32 10.39
C ARG A 701 -35.74 -17.97 10.07
N GLU A 702 -36.47 -17.46 11.05
CA GLU A 702 -37.87 -17.08 10.95
C GLU A 702 -38.07 -15.67 10.36
N ALA A 703 -36.99 -14.91 10.13
CA ALA A 703 -37.07 -13.54 9.65
C ALA A 703 -37.58 -13.47 8.20
N THR A 704 -38.56 -12.60 8.00
CA THR A 704 -39.14 -12.31 6.68
C THR A 704 -38.33 -11.26 5.93
N GLU A 705 -38.64 -11.05 4.65
CA GLU A 705 -38.06 -9.94 3.89
C GLU A 705 -38.40 -8.57 4.50
N ASP A 706 -39.60 -8.41 5.05
CA ASP A 706 -40.00 -7.20 5.77
C ASP A 706 -39.15 -6.93 7.02
N ASP A 707 -38.71 -7.98 7.72
CA ASP A 707 -37.81 -7.82 8.88
C ASP A 707 -36.43 -7.32 8.46
N HIS A 708 -35.95 -7.76 7.29
CA HIS A 708 -34.71 -7.25 6.71
C HIS A 708 -34.87 -5.79 6.28
N LEU A 709 -35.97 -5.45 5.59
CA LEU A 709 -36.24 -4.08 5.12
C LEU A 709 -36.41 -3.10 6.28
N ARG A 710 -37.10 -3.51 7.36
CA ARG A 710 -37.20 -2.71 8.60
C ARG A 710 -35.82 -2.31 9.13
N LEU A 711 -34.93 -3.29 9.27
CA LEU A 711 -33.58 -3.06 9.78
C LEU A 711 -32.73 -2.25 8.78
N LEU A 712 -32.88 -2.52 7.48
CA LEU A 712 -32.20 -1.82 6.39
C LEU A 712 -32.44 -0.30 6.45
N GLY A 713 -33.67 0.12 6.76
CA GLY A 713 -34.04 1.53 6.91
C GLY A 713 -33.27 2.21 8.05
N VAL A 714 -33.19 1.57 9.22
CA VAL A 714 -32.44 2.13 10.37
C VAL A 714 -30.93 2.19 10.06
N LEU A 715 -30.38 1.11 9.50
CA LEU A 715 -28.93 1.01 9.22
C LEU A 715 -28.45 2.03 8.16
N ASN A 716 -29.30 2.40 7.20
CA ASN A 716 -28.98 3.40 6.18
C ASN A 716 -29.31 4.85 6.59
N SER A 717 -29.66 5.09 7.86
CA SER A 717 -29.92 6.45 8.36
C SER A 717 -28.65 7.24 8.69
N SER A 718 -28.73 8.56 8.63
CA SER A 718 -27.71 9.49 9.14
C SER A 718 -27.41 9.29 10.63
N THR A 719 -28.39 8.89 11.44
CA THR A 719 -28.22 8.55 12.87
C THR A 719 -27.29 7.35 13.04
N ALA A 720 -27.50 6.29 12.26
CA ALA A 720 -26.61 5.13 12.28
C ALA A 720 -25.20 5.51 11.81
N CYS A 721 -25.10 6.37 10.80
CA CYS A 721 -23.81 6.85 10.28
C CYS A 721 -23.04 7.65 11.34
N PHE A 722 -23.71 8.58 12.03
CA PHE A 722 -23.15 9.34 13.15
C PHE A 722 -22.59 8.40 14.22
N TRP A 723 -23.40 7.45 14.70
CA TRP A 723 -23.00 6.50 15.74
C TRP A 723 -21.79 5.67 15.31
N LEU A 724 -21.83 5.10 14.10
CA LEU A 724 -20.74 4.27 13.57
C LEU A 724 -19.43 5.08 13.51
N LYS A 725 -19.46 6.33 13.08
CA LYS A 725 -18.26 7.19 13.04
C LYS A 725 -17.67 7.47 14.43
N GLN A 726 -18.47 7.48 15.49
CA GLN A 726 -17.96 7.65 16.85
C GLN A 726 -17.23 6.40 17.38
N VAL A 727 -17.65 5.20 16.98
CA VAL A 727 -17.15 3.93 17.56
C VAL A 727 -16.23 3.14 16.64
N SER A 728 -16.17 3.49 15.34
CA SER A 728 -15.36 2.82 14.33
C SER A 728 -13.99 3.47 14.13
N HIS A 729 -13.06 2.69 13.56
CA HIS A 729 -11.72 3.16 13.23
C HIS A 729 -11.73 4.03 11.97
N ASN A 730 -11.32 5.29 12.09
CA ASN A 730 -11.08 6.18 10.95
C ASN A 730 -9.77 5.78 10.25
N LYS A 731 -9.83 5.47 8.95
CA LYS A 731 -8.70 5.08 8.09
C LYS A 731 -8.11 6.24 7.28
N GLY A 732 -8.60 7.47 7.44
CA GLY A 732 -8.21 8.62 6.64
C GLY A 732 -8.66 8.48 5.17
N ASN A 733 -7.98 9.18 4.26
CA ASN A 733 -8.35 9.25 2.84
C ASN A 733 -7.74 8.15 1.94
N GLY A 734 -7.14 7.12 2.54
CA GLY A 734 -6.73 5.87 1.87
C GLY A 734 -5.22 5.68 1.68
N GLY A 735 -4.74 4.44 1.82
CA GLY A 735 -3.34 4.04 1.55
C GLY A 735 -2.32 4.48 2.61
N ILE A 736 -1.14 3.84 2.60
CA ILE A 736 0.04 4.35 3.32
C ILE A 736 0.43 5.65 2.61
N GLY A 737 0.16 6.81 3.22
CA GLY A 737 0.47 8.13 2.65
C GLY A 737 -0.72 8.95 2.13
N GLY A 738 -1.97 8.50 2.26
CA GLY A 738 -3.13 9.37 2.02
C GLY A 738 -3.33 10.33 3.18
N GLY A 739 -3.18 11.63 2.93
CA GLY A 739 -3.29 12.67 3.95
C GLY A 739 -4.62 12.69 4.71
N ILE A 740 -4.67 13.56 5.72
CA ILE A 740 -5.93 14.01 6.33
C ILE A 740 -6.73 14.66 5.20
N GLY A 741 -8.01 14.30 5.06
CA GLY A 741 -8.85 14.96 4.07
C GLY A 741 -9.06 16.41 4.40
N ASP A 742 -9.09 17.25 3.37
CA ASP A 742 -9.37 18.68 3.50
C ASP A 742 -10.78 18.91 4.06
N GLU A 743 -11.65 17.89 3.97
CA GLU A 743 -13.03 17.95 4.44
C GLU A 743 -13.36 16.79 5.40
N ASP A 744 -14.08 17.10 6.48
CA ASP A 744 -14.47 16.14 7.54
C ASP A 744 -15.31 14.96 7.04
N TRP A 745 -15.95 15.10 5.87
CA TRP A 745 -16.69 14.03 5.26
C TRP A 745 -15.77 13.02 4.58
N GLU A 746 -14.65 13.41 3.98
CA GLU A 746 -13.78 12.55 3.16
C GLU A 746 -13.25 11.26 3.82
N PRO A 747 -12.88 11.23 5.12
CA PRO A 747 -12.25 10.07 5.71
C PRO A 747 -13.09 8.80 5.62
N ARG A 748 -12.44 7.67 5.30
CA ARG A 748 -13.07 6.34 5.26
C ARG A 748 -13.05 5.71 6.65
N TYR A 749 -14.13 5.04 7.03
CA TYR A 749 -14.25 4.34 8.31
C TYR A 749 -14.29 2.84 8.10
N GLU A 750 -13.74 2.09 9.07
CA GLU A 750 -13.85 0.64 9.14
C GLU A 750 -15.06 0.23 10.00
N PHE A 751 -16.16 -0.15 9.34
CA PHE A 751 -17.38 -0.61 10.00
C PHE A 751 -17.27 -2.12 10.26
N THR A 752 -16.81 -2.50 11.46
CA THR A 752 -16.63 -3.91 11.80
C THR A 752 -17.93 -4.57 12.26
N GLY A 753 -18.09 -5.87 12.00
CA GLY A 753 -19.23 -6.63 12.49
C GLY A 753 -19.34 -6.63 14.03
N THR A 754 -18.20 -6.63 14.74
CA THR A 754 -18.16 -6.53 16.21
C THR A 754 -18.73 -5.20 16.69
N LYS A 755 -18.41 -4.08 16.03
CA LYS A 755 -19.02 -2.79 16.37
C LYS A 755 -20.49 -2.74 16.00
N LEU A 756 -20.88 -3.29 14.86
CA LEU A 756 -22.30 -3.36 14.50
C LEU A 756 -23.14 -4.16 15.51
N GLN A 757 -22.61 -5.22 16.14
CA GLN A 757 -23.33 -5.96 17.18
C GLN A 757 -23.76 -5.10 18.38
N GLU A 758 -22.99 -4.05 18.69
CA GLU A 758 -23.24 -3.08 19.77
C GLU A 758 -24.21 -1.97 19.34
N PHE A 759 -24.64 -1.91 18.07
CA PHE A 759 -25.48 -0.82 17.55
C PHE A 759 -26.86 -0.82 18.23
N PRO A 760 -27.26 0.28 18.90
CA PRO A 760 -28.54 0.34 19.58
C PRO A 760 -29.69 0.57 18.59
N LEU A 761 -30.78 -0.16 18.78
CA LEU A 761 -31.96 -0.13 17.92
C LEU A 761 -33.12 0.66 18.58
N PRO A 762 -33.88 1.44 17.79
CA PRO A 762 -35.06 2.14 18.30
C PRO A 762 -36.21 1.14 18.53
N LYS A 763 -37.27 1.58 19.22
CA LYS A 763 -38.43 0.71 19.53
C LYS A 763 -39.24 0.29 18.30
N THR A 764 -39.22 1.10 17.24
CA THR A 764 -40.01 0.92 16.01
C THR A 764 -39.15 1.26 14.80
N TYR A 765 -39.45 0.69 13.62
CA TYR A 765 -38.60 0.75 12.42
C TYR A 765 -39.35 1.29 11.19
N PRO A 766 -38.68 2.02 10.27
CA PRO A 766 -39.30 2.71 9.14
C PRO A 766 -39.53 1.80 7.91
N LEU A 767 -40.36 0.75 8.04
CA LEU A 767 -40.59 -0.25 6.98
C LEU A 767 -41.10 0.35 5.65
N GLY A 768 -42.08 1.26 5.73
CA GLY A 768 -42.75 1.81 4.54
C GLY A 768 -41.74 2.45 3.58
N ARG A 769 -40.93 3.38 4.09
CA ARG A 769 -39.89 4.06 3.29
C ARG A 769 -38.77 3.12 2.86
N ALA A 770 -38.33 2.22 3.73
CA ALA A 770 -37.27 1.26 3.39
C ALA A 770 -37.67 0.35 2.21
N ARG A 771 -38.93 -0.11 2.16
CA ARG A 771 -39.46 -0.92 1.05
C ARG A 771 -39.48 -0.16 -0.27
N VAL A 772 -39.93 1.10 -0.26
CA VAL A 772 -39.97 1.93 -1.47
C VAL A 772 -38.55 2.24 -1.96
N LEU A 773 -37.63 2.58 -1.05
CA LEU A 773 -36.23 2.82 -1.39
C LEU A 773 -35.56 1.60 -2.03
N ASP A 774 -35.75 0.40 -1.47
CA ASP A 774 -35.22 -0.84 -2.06
C ASP A 774 -35.83 -1.10 -3.45
N SER A 775 -37.14 -0.92 -3.62
CA SER A 775 -37.81 -1.09 -4.92
C SER A 775 -37.30 -0.11 -5.98
N LEU A 776 -37.16 1.17 -5.63
CA LEU A 776 -36.60 2.19 -6.51
C LEU A 776 -35.13 1.90 -6.84
N ALA A 777 -34.35 1.36 -5.89
CA ALA A 777 -32.97 0.97 -6.13
C ALA A 777 -32.86 -0.17 -7.15
N GLN A 778 -33.73 -1.19 -7.06
CA GLN A 778 -33.79 -2.26 -8.06
C GLN A 778 -34.20 -1.71 -9.44
N ARG A 779 -35.17 -0.80 -9.48
CA ARG A 779 -35.55 -0.10 -10.72
C ARG A 779 -34.37 0.68 -11.30
N LEU A 780 -33.67 1.47 -10.48
CA LEU A 780 -32.53 2.28 -10.89
C LEU A 780 -31.43 1.40 -11.51
N SER A 781 -31.13 0.24 -10.92
CA SER A 781 -30.15 -0.72 -11.45
C SER A 781 -30.52 -1.21 -12.87
N SER A 782 -31.81 -1.39 -13.15
CA SER A 782 -32.32 -1.81 -14.47
C SER A 782 -32.27 -0.70 -15.54
N LEU A 783 -32.11 0.56 -15.13
CA LEU A 783 -32.08 1.73 -15.99
C LEU A 783 -30.66 2.18 -16.36
N THR A 784 -29.63 1.51 -15.84
CA THR A 784 -28.24 1.85 -16.16
C THR A 784 -27.92 1.57 -17.65
N PRO A 785 -26.97 2.30 -18.26
CA PRO A 785 -26.56 2.03 -19.64
C PRO A 785 -26.11 0.58 -19.89
N ALA A 786 -25.47 -0.04 -18.90
CA ALA A 786 -25.07 -1.44 -18.95
C ALA A 786 -26.28 -2.39 -19.01
N ALA A 787 -27.32 -2.16 -18.21
CA ALA A 787 -28.56 -2.95 -18.25
C ALA A 787 -29.32 -2.77 -19.59
N VAL A 788 -29.30 -1.56 -20.15
CA VAL A 788 -29.86 -1.29 -21.49
C VAL A 788 -29.11 -2.08 -22.56
N ALA A 789 -27.78 -2.14 -22.47
CA ALA A 789 -26.92 -2.88 -23.40
C ALA A 789 -27.04 -4.41 -23.24
N GLU A 790 -27.21 -4.91 -22.00
CA GLU A 790 -27.40 -6.34 -21.72
C GLU A 790 -28.75 -6.84 -22.25
N SER A 791 -29.81 -6.02 -22.16
CA SER A 791 -31.14 -6.36 -22.66
C SER A 791 -31.30 -6.26 -24.18
N GLY A 792 -30.33 -5.69 -24.90
CA GLY A 792 -30.32 -5.63 -26.37
C GLY A 792 -29.50 -4.46 -26.92
N VAL A 793 -29.73 -4.07 -28.18
CA VAL A 793 -28.96 -2.98 -28.84
C VAL A 793 -29.21 -1.63 -28.15
N PRO A 794 -28.17 -0.94 -27.62
CA PRO A 794 -28.33 0.32 -26.88
C PRO A 794 -28.49 1.52 -27.82
N THR A 795 -29.66 1.65 -28.44
CA THR A 795 -29.96 2.76 -29.35
C THR A 795 -30.06 4.11 -28.62
N ARG A 796 -29.90 5.20 -29.36
CA ARG A 796 -30.00 6.57 -28.82
C ARG A 796 -31.31 6.83 -28.08
N GLU A 797 -32.42 6.31 -28.60
CA GLU A 797 -33.75 6.46 -28.01
C GLU A 797 -33.87 5.70 -26.69
N ARG A 798 -33.39 4.44 -26.65
CA ARG A 798 -33.40 3.62 -25.43
C ARG A 798 -32.54 4.24 -24.33
N LEU A 799 -31.34 4.72 -24.67
CA LEU A 799 -30.45 5.39 -23.71
C LEU A 799 -31.04 6.70 -23.21
N ARG A 800 -31.66 7.52 -24.08
CA ARG A 800 -32.32 8.77 -23.65
C ARG A 800 -33.53 8.53 -22.76
N ALA A 801 -34.33 7.50 -23.05
CA ALA A 801 -35.45 7.11 -22.20
C ALA A 801 -34.95 6.62 -20.83
N ALA A 802 -33.95 5.72 -20.83
CA ALA A 802 -33.34 5.21 -19.61
C ALA A 802 -32.69 6.31 -18.77
N ASN A 803 -32.01 7.28 -19.38
CA ASN A 803 -31.39 8.42 -18.67
C ASN A 803 -32.44 9.24 -17.90
N ARG A 804 -33.53 9.59 -18.58
CA ARG A 804 -34.62 10.37 -17.98
C ARG A 804 -35.26 9.63 -16.80
N ASP A 805 -35.56 8.36 -16.98
CA ASP A 805 -36.16 7.54 -15.93
C ASP A 805 -35.18 7.27 -14.78
N TYR A 806 -33.88 7.16 -15.09
CA TYR A 806 -32.80 7.02 -14.12
C TYR A 806 -32.71 8.26 -13.24
N ASP A 807 -32.66 9.46 -13.84
CA ASP A 807 -32.60 10.72 -13.10
C ASP A 807 -33.83 10.93 -12.21
N LEU A 808 -35.03 10.65 -12.73
CA LEU A 808 -36.28 10.74 -11.98
C LEU A 808 -36.31 9.76 -10.80
N THR A 809 -35.99 8.49 -11.05
CA THR A 809 -35.94 7.45 -10.00
C THR A 809 -34.92 7.82 -8.93
N ARG A 810 -33.75 8.32 -9.32
CA ARG A 810 -32.69 8.73 -8.40
C ARG A 810 -33.10 9.95 -7.56
N SER A 811 -33.73 10.96 -8.15
CA SER A 811 -34.23 12.12 -7.40
C SER A 811 -35.31 11.74 -6.37
N GLN A 812 -36.17 10.77 -6.69
CA GLN A 812 -37.13 10.22 -5.72
C GLN A 812 -36.43 9.47 -4.58
N MET A 813 -35.39 8.70 -4.87
CA MET A 813 -34.60 8.02 -3.83
C MET A 813 -33.90 9.01 -2.90
N ILE A 814 -33.35 10.11 -3.44
CA ILE A 814 -32.74 11.18 -2.63
C ILE A 814 -33.78 11.79 -1.69
N ALA A 815 -34.97 12.12 -2.20
CA ALA A 815 -36.07 12.65 -1.40
C ALA A 815 -36.49 11.69 -0.27
N LEU A 816 -36.72 10.42 -0.59
CA LEU A 816 -37.12 9.41 0.40
C LEU A 816 -36.03 9.09 1.43
N GLN A 817 -34.76 9.17 1.07
CA GLN A 817 -33.65 9.03 2.02
C GLN A 817 -33.62 10.21 3.01
N GLU A 818 -33.93 11.42 2.57
CA GLU A 818 -34.08 12.57 3.49
C GLU A 818 -35.24 12.31 4.46
N GLU A 819 -36.39 11.89 3.96
CA GLU A 819 -37.54 11.55 4.81
C GLU A 819 -37.25 10.41 5.80
N LEU A 820 -36.47 9.41 5.37
CA LEU A 820 -36.02 8.30 6.22
C LEU A 820 -35.18 8.81 7.41
N ASP A 821 -34.25 9.73 7.17
CA ASP A 821 -33.39 10.29 8.22
C ASP A 821 -34.23 11.02 9.29
N TRP A 822 -35.14 11.90 8.85
CA TRP A 822 -36.03 12.66 9.75
C TRP A 822 -37.00 11.76 10.52
N GLU A 823 -37.51 10.71 9.89
CA GLU A 823 -38.30 9.69 10.58
C GLU A 823 -37.47 9.03 11.69
N VAL A 824 -36.24 8.62 11.40
CA VAL A 824 -35.36 7.93 12.36
C VAL A 824 -34.98 8.83 13.55
N TYR A 825 -34.82 10.14 13.35
CA TYR A 825 -34.60 11.08 14.47
C TYR A 825 -35.73 11.03 15.50
N ARG A 826 -36.99 10.94 15.02
CA ARG A 826 -38.16 10.78 15.89
C ARG A 826 -38.18 9.41 16.56
N LEU A 827 -37.82 8.34 15.84
CA LEU A 827 -37.79 6.96 16.37
C LEU A 827 -36.80 6.79 17.54
N TYR A 828 -35.70 7.54 17.55
CA TYR A 828 -34.74 7.59 18.68
C TYR A 828 -35.07 8.66 19.74
N GLY A 829 -36.14 9.44 19.59
CA GLY A 829 -36.48 10.52 20.52
C GLY A 829 -35.50 11.69 20.50
N LEU A 830 -34.75 11.86 19.41
CA LEU A 830 -33.93 13.04 19.17
C LEU A 830 -34.83 14.25 18.91
N LEU A 831 -35.93 14.04 18.18
CA LEU A 831 -36.99 15.01 17.91
C LEU A 831 -38.33 14.53 18.45
N ARG A 832 -39.14 15.46 18.96
CA ARG A 832 -40.53 15.20 19.38
C ARG A 832 -41.55 15.49 18.29
N GLU A 833 -41.24 16.43 17.41
CA GLU A 833 -42.10 16.85 16.30
C GLU A 833 -41.99 15.90 15.10
N GLU A 834 -43.09 15.75 14.37
CA GLU A 834 -43.13 15.04 13.10
C GLU A 834 -42.76 16.00 11.96
N LEU A 835 -41.51 15.92 11.52
CA LEU A 835 -40.97 16.71 10.41
C LEU A 835 -40.72 15.82 9.20
N THR A 836 -41.74 15.11 8.73
CA THR A 836 -41.69 14.26 7.54
C THR A 836 -42.84 14.54 6.58
N CYS A 837 -42.63 14.25 5.31
CA CYS A 837 -43.63 14.28 4.25
C CYS A 837 -43.91 12.84 3.77
N PRO A 838 -45.18 12.40 3.65
CA PRO A 838 -45.52 11.09 3.10
C PRO A 838 -45.13 10.95 1.61
N GLU A 839 -45.38 11.99 0.82
CA GLU A 839 -45.12 12.04 -0.63
C GLU A 839 -44.24 13.27 -0.94
N PRO A 840 -42.92 13.19 -0.66
CA PRO A 840 -42.03 14.31 -0.90
C PRO A 840 -41.87 14.58 -2.41
N PRO A 841 -41.72 15.84 -2.84
CA PRO A 841 -41.37 16.16 -4.22
C PRO A 841 -39.97 15.62 -4.56
N GLU A 842 -39.67 15.54 -5.86
CA GLU A 842 -38.34 15.19 -6.34
C GLU A 842 -37.29 16.21 -5.86
N LEU A 843 -36.17 15.71 -5.35
CA LEU A 843 -35.05 16.55 -4.90
C LEU A 843 -33.84 16.41 -5.82
N LYS A 844 -33.19 17.55 -6.11
CA LYS A 844 -31.85 17.58 -6.68
C LYS A 844 -30.80 17.71 -5.58
N LEU A 845 -29.57 17.32 -5.88
CA LEU A 845 -28.46 17.57 -4.97
C LEU A 845 -28.23 19.08 -4.85
N GLY A 846 -28.20 19.58 -3.61
CA GLY A 846 -28.13 20.99 -3.27
C GLY A 846 -29.40 21.48 -2.59
N GLU A 847 -30.51 20.76 -2.76
CA GLU A 847 -31.83 21.16 -2.27
C GLU A 847 -32.23 20.45 -0.97
N ARG A 848 -31.36 19.64 -0.36
CA ARG A 848 -31.64 19.03 0.96
C ARG A 848 -31.44 20.06 2.07
N ALA A 849 -32.14 19.89 3.19
CA ALA A 849 -32.15 20.87 4.29
C ALA A 849 -30.73 21.22 4.78
N PHE A 850 -29.88 20.20 5.03
CA PHE A 850 -28.49 20.44 5.45
C PHE A 850 -27.62 21.09 4.36
N GLU A 851 -27.89 20.83 3.08
CA GLU A 851 -27.16 21.45 1.97
C GLU A 851 -27.53 22.93 1.84
N ILE A 852 -28.79 23.28 2.08
CA ILE A 852 -29.24 24.68 2.10
C ILE A 852 -28.60 25.42 3.28
N VAL A 853 -28.57 24.83 4.48
CA VAL A 853 -27.84 25.41 5.64
C VAL A 853 -26.35 25.56 5.33
N LEU A 854 -25.73 24.54 4.73
CA LEU A 854 -24.32 24.59 4.34
C LEU A 854 -24.05 25.69 3.30
N ALA A 855 -24.92 25.84 2.29
CA ALA A 855 -24.82 26.87 1.27
C ALA A 855 -24.99 28.27 1.86
N ARG A 856 -25.90 28.47 2.82
CA ARG A 856 -26.09 29.74 3.53
C ARG A 856 -24.85 30.13 4.33
N LYS A 857 -24.27 29.18 5.07
CA LYS A 857 -23.03 29.40 5.82
C LYS A 857 -21.86 29.71 4.89
N MET A 858 -21.78 29.03 3.74
CA MET A 858 -20.77 29.29 2.72
C MET A 858 -20.92 30.69 2.12
N ALA A 859 -22.14 31.11 1.79
CA ALA A 859 -22.43 32.46 1.30
C ALA A 859 -22.14 33.56 2.34
N ALA A 860 -22.30 33.25 3.63
CA ALA A 860 -21.96 34.14 4.74
C ALA A 860 -20.44 34.18 5.06
N GLY A 861 -19.62 33.33 4.43
CA GLY A 861 -18.19 33.20 4.70
C GLY A 861 -17.85 32.49 6.01
N GLU A 862 -18.82 31.79 6.62
CA GLU A 862 -18.63 31.04 7.87
C GLU A 862 -17.97 29.67 7.67
N VAL A 863 -18.08 29.11 6.45
CA VAL A 863 -17.50 27.82 6.08
C VAL A 863 -17.00 27.84 4.65
N GLU A 864 -15.85 27.23 4.40
CA GLU A 864 -15.37 26.91 3.06
C GLU A 864 -15.53 25.39 2.87
N THR A 865 -16.12 24.95 1.75
CA THR A 865 -16.33 23.52 1.49
C THR A 865 -16.33 23.17 0.01
N GLN A 866 -15.75 22.01 -0.31
CA GLN A 866 -15.76 21.38 -1.61
C GLN A 866 -16.96 20.44 -1.84
N TRP A 867 -17.90 20.37 -0.90
CA TRP A 867 -19.08 19.48 -0.98
C TRP A 867 -19.82 19.61 -2.32
N PHE A 868 -20.18 20.83 -2.70
CA PHE A 868 -20.96 21.08 -3.91
C PHE A 868 -20.18 20.70 -5.18
N ALA A 869 -18.92 21.16 -5.28
CA ALA A 869 -18.07 20.91 -6.44
C ALA A 869 -17.78 19.42 -6.65
N ARG A 870 -17.41 18.67 -5.59
CA ARG A 870 -17.04 17.25 -5.71
C ARG A 870 -18.22 16.32 -6.00
N HIS A 871 -19.44 16.72 -5.65
CA HIS A 871 -20.63 15.91 -5.84
C HIS A 871 -21.50 16.37 -7.02
N GLY A 872 -21.04 17.37 -7.79
CA GLY A 872 -21.80 17.93 -8.92
C GLY A 872 -23.12 18.57 -8.49
N SER A 873 -23.16 19.14 -7.29
CA SER A 873 -24.34 19.78 -6.70
C SER A 873 -24.26 21.30 -6.84
N THR A 874 -25.41 21.97 -6.97
CA THR A 874 -25.50 23.43 -7.00
C THR A 874 -25.80 23.97 -5.59
N PRO A 875 -25.02 24.92 -5.05
CA PRO A 875 -25.33 25.54 -3.76
C PRO A 875 -26.61 26.39 -3.88
N VAL A 876 -27.61 26.07 -3.06
CA VAL A 876 -28.91 26.75 -3.04
C VAL A 876 -29.13 27.38 -1.66
N THR A 877 -29.30 28.70 -1.61
CA THR A 877 -29.50 29.45 -0.35
C THR A 877 -30.98 29.75 -0.05
N GLU A 878 -31.80 29.83 -1.09
CA GLU A 878 -33.24 30.09 -1.03
C GLU A 878 -34.04 28.80 -1.29
N LEU A 879 -35.19 28.65 -0.63
CA LEU A 879 -36.02 27.45 -0.83
C LEU A 879 -36.55 27.41 -2.29
N PRO A 880 -36.35 26.31 -3.05
CA PRO A 880 -36.73 26.21 -4.46
C PRO A 880 -38.20 26.55 -4.74
N THR A 881 -38.47 27.39 -5.74
CA THR A 881 -39.82 27.87 -6.08
C THR A 881 -40.75 26.80 -6.65
N HIS A 882 -40.19 25.72 -7.20
CA HIS A 882 -40.97 24.62 -7.79
C HIS A 882 -41.57 23.65 -6.77
N TRP A 883 -41.20 23.75 -5.48
CA TRP A 883 -41.79 22.92 -4.43
C TRP A 883 -43.19 23.37 -4.03
N PRO A 884 -44.10 22.44 -3.67
CA PRO A 884 -45.36 22.76 -3.01
C PRO A 884 -45.15 23.58 -1.73
N ASP A 885 -46.08 24.49 -1.43
CA ASP A 885 -45.97 25.41 -0.29
C ASP A 885 -45.84 24.69 1.06
N ASP A 886 -46.59 23.61 1.25
CA ASP A 886 -46.53 22.79 2.48
C ASP A 886 -45.15 22.15 2.67
N TYR A 887 -44.51 21.69 1.59
CA TYR A 887 -43.17 21.12 1.65
C TYR A 887 -42.11 22.19 1.89
N ARG A 888 -42.26 23.38 1.28
CA ARG A 888 -41.41 24.55 1.55
C ARG A 888 -41.46 24.94 3.03
N ALA A 889 -42.66 25.00 3.62
CA ALA A 889 -42.85 25.25 5.04
C ALA A 889 -42.20 24.15 5.91
N LEU A 890 -42.35 22.88 5.55
CA LEU A 890 -41.70 21.77 6.26
C LEU A 890 -40.16 21.91 6.25
N VAL A 891 -39.55 22.15 5.09
CA VAL A 891 -38.09 22.29 4.97
C VAL A 891 -37.59 23.53 5.71
N GLN A 892 -38.34 24.64 5.70
CA GLN A 892 -38.01 25.81 6.51
C GLN A 892 -37.90 25.47 8.00
N ARG A 893 -38.85 24.69 8.54
CA ARG A 893 -38.81 24.24 9.94
C ARG A 893 -37.64 23.27 10.20
N ARG A 894 -37.31 22.41 9.23
CA ARG A 894 -36.11 21.56 9.31
C ARG A 894 -34.83 22.40 9.43
N ILE A 895 -34.68 23.45 8.62
CA ILE A 895 -33.55 24.38 8.68
C ILE A 895 -33.47 25.04 10.06
N GLU A 896 -34.58 25.57 10.57
CA GLU A 896 -34.64 26.18 11.91
C GLU A 896 -34.21 25.22 13.02
N VAL A 897 -34.60 23.93 12.93
CA VAL A 897 -34.18 22.89 13.87
C VAL A 897 -32.68 22.58 13.75
N ILE A 898 -32.13 22.50 12.54
CA ILE A 898 -30.69 22.28 12.33
C ILE A 898 -29.87 23.43 12.95
N GLU A 899 -30.34 24.67 12.82
CA GLU A 899 -29.66 25.86 13.31
C GLU A 899 -29.78 26.03 14.84
N SER A 900 -30.91 25.63 15.44
CA SER A 900 -31.21 25.85 16.87
C SER A 900 -30.92 24.66 17.79
N ASP A 901 -31.08 23.41 17.34
CA ASP A 901 -30.79 22.22 18.14
C ASP A 901 -29.41 21.66 17.81
N ARG A 902 -28.46 21.88 18.72
CA ARG A 902 -27.07 21.39 18.61
C ARG A 902 -26.98 19.87 18.38
N ASN A 903 -27.93 19.07 18.89
CA ASN A 903 -27.90 17.61 18.73
C ASN A 903 -28.25 17.21 17.30
N ILE A 904 -29.28 17.82 16.70
CA ILE A 904 -29.64 17.59 15.30
C ILE A 904 -28.57 18.21 14.39
N GLY A 905 -28.10 19.40 14.71
CA GLY A 905 -27.00 20.04 14.00
C GLY A 905 -25.70 19.24 14.03
N LEU A 906 -25.49 18.25 14.91
CA LEU A 906 -24.34 17.32 14.89
C LEU A 906 -24.52 16.16 13.89
N ILE A 907 -25.76 15.82 13.55
CA ILE A 907 -26.11 14.70 12.66
C ILE A 907 -26.43 15.22 11.24
N GLU A 908 -27.12 16.34 11.12
CA GLU A 908 -27.44 16.99 9.85
C GLU A 908 -26.22 17.77 9.31
N ARG A 909 -25.21 17.01 8.89
CA ARG A 909 -23.96 17.50 8.31
C ARG A 909 -23.45 16.57 7.21
N PRO A 910 -22.63 17.07 6.27
CA PRO A 910 -22.03 16.27 5.19
C PRO A 910 -21.45 14.91 5.59
N GLU A 911 -20.89 14.80 6.80
CA GLU A 911 -20.23 13.59 7.27
C GLU A 911 -21.21 12.44 7.49
N CYS A 912 -22.44 12.73 7.90
CA CYS A 912 -23.41 11.71 8.26
C CYS A 912 -24.41 11.43 7.13
N LYS A 913 -24.50 12.32 6.13
CA LYS A 913 -25.48 12.23 5.04
C LYS A 913 -24.97 11.43 3.85
N ARG A 914 -25.88 10.73 3.16
CA ARG A 914 -25.57 10.00 1.92
C ARG A 914 -25.18 10.97 0.82
N ARG A 915 -24.13 10.62 0.08
CA ARG A 915 -23.54 11.50 -0.95
C ARG A 915 -24.18 11.39 -2.32
N TRP A 916 -24.65 10.20 -2.66
CA TRP A 916 -25.15 9.86 -3.99
C TRP A 916 -24.15 10.10 -5.13
N ALA A 917 -22.84 10.12 -4.86
CA ALA A 917 -21.83 10.28 -5.91
C ALA A 917 -21.87 9.11 -6.90
N THR A 918 -21.77 9.41 -8.20
CA THR A 918 -21.72 8.42 -9.29
C THR A 918 -20.61 8.82 -10.27
N ASP A 919 -20.19 7.90 -11.14
CA ASP A 919 -19.26 8.21 -12.23
C ASP A 919 -19.85 9.19 -13.29
N GLY A 920 -21.17 9.43 -13.23
CA GLY A 920 -21.91 10.25 -14.19
C GLY A 920 -22.46 9.42 -15.35
N TRP A 921 -23.59 9.85 -15.91
CA TRP A 921 -24.27 9.13 -16.99
C TRP A 921 -23.36 8.89 -18.20
N ASP A 922 -22.63 9.91 -18.64
CA ASP A 922 -21.78 9.83 -19.83
C ASP A 922 -20.63 8.83 -19.67
N ALA A 923 -20.02 8.74 -18.48
CA ALA A 923 -18.98 7.76 -18.21
C ALA A 923 -19.54 6.33 -18.18
N MET A 924 -20.69 6.13 -17.51
CA MET A 924 -21.39 4.84 -17.51
C MET A 924 -21.80 4.42 -18.93
N GLN A 925 -22.33 5.35 -19.72
CA GLN A 925 -22.74 5.13 -21.10
C GLN A 925 -21.54 4.78 -21.98
N THR A 926 -20.45 5.55 -21.91
CA THR A 926 -19.24 5.31 -22.69
C THR A 926 -18.67 3.92 -22.41
N LYS A 927 -18.63 3.52 -21.13
CA LYS A 927 -18.18 2.19 -20.73
C LYS A 927 -19.10 1.08 -21.26
N ALA A 928 -20.42 1.21 -21.06
CA ALA A 928 -21.38 0.22 -21.51
C ALA A 928 -21.37 0.03 -23.04
N LEU A 929 -21.30 1.12 -23.81
CA LEU A 929 -21.20 1.06 -25.28
C LEU A 929 -19.90 0.39 -25.72
N ARG A 930 -18.78 0.74 -25.08
CA ARG A 930 -17.48 0.12 -25.34
C ARG A 930 -17.50 -1.38 -25.10
N ASP A 931 -18.01 -1.79 -23.95
CA ASP A 931 -18.08 -3.21 -23.55
C ASP A 931 -19.00 -3.98 -24.50
N TRP A 932 -20.16 -3.42 -24.86
CA TRP A 932 -21.07 -4.00 -25.86
C TRP A 932 -20.41 -4.19 -27.23
N LEU A 933 -19.66 -3.20 -27.71
CA LEU A 933 -18.93 -3.29 -28.99
C LEU A 933 -17.86 -4.37 -28.95
N LEU A 934 -17.13 -4.48 -27.82
CA LEU A 934 -16.12 -5.52 -27.64
C LEU A 934 -16.72 -6.92 -27.55
N ASP A 935 -17.83 -7.08 -26.85
CA ASP A 935 -18.58 -8.34 -26.78
C ASP A 935 -19.04 -8.77 -28.18
N ARG A 936 -19.46 -7.80 -29.02
CA ARG A 936 -19.85 -8.07 -30.41
C ARG A 936 -18.66 -8.51 -31.27
N LEU A 937 -17.48 -7.92 -31.07
CA LEU A 937 -16.23 -8.32 -31.75
C LEU A 937 -15.69 -9.68 -31.26
N GLU A 938 -16.07 -10.08 -30.05
CA GLU A 938 -15.71 -11.38 -29.47
C GLU A 938 -16.59 -12.53 -29.99
N ALA A 939 -17.73 -12.23 -30.61
CA ALA A 939 -18.69 -13.24 -31.04
C ALA A 939 -18.03 -14.34 -31.92
N PRO A 940 -18.16 -15.64 -31.57
CA PRO A 940 -17.47 -16.74 -32.28
C PRO A 940 -17.66 -16.75 -33.80
N LYS A 941 -18.84 -16.33 -34.27
CA LYS A 941 -19.17 -16.19 -35.70
C LYS A 941 -18.20 -15.30 -36.50
N LEU A 942 -17.55 -14.31 -35.87
CA LEU A 942 -16.57 -13.44 -36.53
C LEU A 942 -15.22 -14.13 -36.76
N TRP A 943 -14.97 -15.21 -36.03
CA TRP A 943 -13.70 -15.94 -36.01
C TRP A 943 -13.74 -17.24 -36.83
N GLY A 944 -14.92 -17.58 -37.38
CA GLY A 944 -15.16 -18.71 -38.29
C GLY A 944 -15.22 -20.07 -37.60
N ASP A 945 -15.69 -21.08 -38.33
CA ASP A 945 -15.76 -22.47 -37.84
C ASP A 945 -14.36 -23.10 -37.65
N ARG A 946 -13.34 -22.54 -38.33
CA ARG A 946 -11.93 -22.88 -38.17
C ARG A 946 -11.18 -21.68 -37.57
N PRO A 947 -10.28 -21.89 -36.59
CA PRO A 947 -9.63 -20.80 -35.87
C PRO A 947 -8.70 -20.02 -36.81
N THR A 948 -9.18 -18.87 -37.28
CA THR A 948 -8.49 -18.07 -38.31
C THR A 948 -8.23 -16.66 -37.79
N PRO A 949 -6.96 -16.27 -37.59
CA PRO A 949 -6.62 -14.90 -37.22
C PRO A 949 -7.14 -13.89 -38.25
N GLN A 950 -7.62 -12.75 -37.78
CA GLN A 950 -8.19 -11.68 -38.60
C GLN A 950 -7.46 -10.37 -38.27
N SER A 951 -7.11 -9.59 -39.28
CA SER A 951 -6.63 -8.22 -39.05
C SER A 951 -7.77 -7.32 -38.61
N VAL A 952 -7.45 -6.18 -37.98
CA VAL A 952 -8.48 -5.19 -37.63
C VAL A 952 -9.24 -4.71 -38.87
N ALA A 953 -8.56 -4.57 -40.02
CA ALA A 953 -9.22 -4.23 -41.28
C ALA A 953 -10.22 -5.31 -41.73
N GLN A 954 -9.87 -6.59 -41.61
CA GLN A 954 -10.79 -7.69 -41.93
C GLN A 954 -11.98 -7.75 -40.97
N LEU A 955 -11.76 -7.52 -39.67
CA LEU A 955 -12.85 -7.42 -38.69
C LEU A 955 -13.76 -6.24 -39.02
N ALA A 956 -13.20 -5.08 -39.39
CA ALA A 956 -13.94 -3.91 -39.83
C ALA A 956 -14.82 -4.22 -41.05
N ASP A 957 -14.30 -4.95 -42.04
CA ASP A 957 -15.08 -5.35 -43.21
C ASP A 957 -16.23 -6.30 -42.88
N LYS A 958 -16.03 -7.23 -41.92
CA LYS A 958 -17.09 -8.14 -41.47
C LYS A 958 -18.23 -7.41 -40.74
N VAL A 959 -17.93 -6.39 -39.94
CA VAL A 959 -18.95 -5.62 -39.20
C VAL A 959 -19.46 -4.40 -39.97
N ARG A 960 -18.93 -4.11 -41.16
CA ARG A 960 -19.29 -2.93 -41.98
C ARG A 960 -20.78 -2.87 -42.31
N HIS A 961 -21.43 -4.02 -42.42
CA HIS A 961 -22.86 -4.16 -42.76
C HIS A 961 -23.71 -4.55 -41.54
N ASP A 962 -23.15 -4.55 -40.32
CA ASP A 962 -23.91 -4.73 -39.08
C ASP A 962 -24.41 -3.34 -38.64
N ASP A 963 -25.66 -3.02 -39.01
CA ASP A 963 -26.29 -1.72 -38.74
C ASP A 963 -26.37 -1.42 -37.24
N ASP A 964 -26.64 -2.45 -36.42
CA ASP A 964 -26.66 -2.33 -34.97
C ASP A 964 -25.27 -1.94 -34.45
N PHE A 965 -24.22 -2.66 -34.89
CA PHE A 965 -22.84 -2.36 -34.51
C PHE A 965 -22.43 -0.94 -34.89
N ARG A 966 -22.75 -0.50 -36.10
CA ARG A 966 -22.47 0.87 -36.56
C ARG A 966 -23.19 1.92 -35.75
N SER A 967 -24.49 1.71 -35.50
CA SER A 967 -25.29 2.66 -34.72
C SER A 967 -24.74 2.85 -33.30
N VAL A 968 -24.28 1.78 -32.66
CA VAL A 968 -23.66 1.83 -31.33
C VAL A 968 -22.27 2.46 -31.38
N LEU A 969 -21.50 2.18 -32.44
CA LEU A 969 -20.18 2.79 -32.65
C LEU A 969 -20.29 4.30 -32.85
N GLU A 970 -21.26 4.78 -33.63
CA GLU A 970 -21.57 6.21 -33.80
C GLU A 970 -21.90 6.88 -32.46
N LEU A 971 -22.62 6.20 -31.57
CA LEU A 971 -22.90 6.69 -30.22
C LEU A 971 -21.65 6.74 -29.35
N TRP A 972 -20.77 5.75 -29.46
CA TRP A 972 -19.53 5.70 -28.69
C TRP A 972 -18.52 6.76 -29.14
N VAL A 973 -18.38 6.99 -30.45
CA VAL A 973 -17.46 8.00 -31.02
C VAL A 973 -18.08 9.41 -30.98
N SER A 974 -19.40 9.52 -30.81
CA SER A 974 -20.16 10.79 -30.81
C SER A 974 -20.10 11.57 -32.13
N ARG A 975 -19.91 10.88 -33.27
CA ARG A 975 -19.97 11.44 -34.63
C ARG A 975 -20.20 10.33 -35.67
N ASP A 976 -20.69 10.71 -36.84
CA ASP A 976 -20.97 9.82 -37.98
C ASP A 976 -19.82 9.77 -39.01
N ASP A 977 -18.90 10.72 -38.99
CA ASP A 977 -17.72 10.80 -39.86
C ASP A 977 -16.49 10.11 -39.24
N TYR A 978 -16.47 8.78 -39.26
CA TYR A 978 -15.32 8.02 -38.76
C TYR A 978 -14.80 6.97 -39.73
N ASP A 979 -13.48 6.76 -39.66
CA ASP A 979 -12.80 5.65 -40.31
C ASP A 979 -12.99 4.39 -39.45
N LEU A 980 -13.83 3.47 -39.91
CA LEU A 980 -14.20 2.25 -39.17
C LEU A 980 -12.97 1.47 -38.72
N THR A 981 -12.01 1.26 -39.62
CA THR A 981 -10.79 0.50 -39.34
C THR A 981 -9.94 1.17 -38.26
N LYS A 982 -9.70 2.49 -38.36
CA LYS A 982 -8.95 3.23 -37.34
C LYS A 982 -9.66 3.27 -35.99
N THR A 983 -10.99 3.38 -35.99
CA THR A 983 -11.78 3.39 -34.75
C THR A 983 -11.75 2.03 -34.06
N LEU A 984 -11.90 0.94 -34.81
CA LEU A 984 -11.76 -0.42 -34.26
C LEU A 984 -10.35 -0.68 -33.72
N ALA A 985 -9.31 -0.20 -34.41
CA ALA A 985 -7.94 -0.33 -33.95
C ALA A 985 -7.75 0.34 -32.57
N LYS A 986 -8.36 1.51 -32.35
CA LYS A 986 -8.36 2.17 -31.03
C LYS A 986 -9.17 1.41 -29.99
N LEU A 987 -10.33 0.87 -30.37
CA LEU A 987 -11.20 0.11 -29.46
C LEU A 987 -10.49 -1.13 -28.88
N VAL A 988 -9.74 -1.85 -29.72
CA VAL A 988 -9.08 -3.13 -29.35
C VAL A 988 -7.64 -2.99 -28.85
N ALA A 989 -7.00 -1.82 -28.98
CA ALA A 989 -5.57 -1.61 -28.71
C ALA A 989 -5.08 -2.09 -27.33
N ASP A 990 -5.98 -2.08 -26.34
CA ASP A 990 -5.70 -2.47 -24.94
C ASP A 990 -6.36 -3.81 -24.55
N GLU A 991 -7.04 -4.48 -25.47
CA GLU A 991 -7.85 -5.69 -25.24
C GLU A 991 -7.16 -6.98 -25.72
N HIS A 992 -5.91 -6.86 -26.18
CA HIS A 992 -5.11 -7.96 -26.68
C HIS A 992 -3.78 -8.14 -25.95
N VAL A 993 -3.29 -9.38 -25.92
CA VAL A 993 -1.94 -9.72 -25.42
C VAL A 993 -1.19 -10.50 -26.50
N PRO A 994 0.10 -10.19 -26.79
CA PRO A 994 0.89 -10.92 -27.77
C PRO A 994 1.03 -12.41 -27.46
N TYR A 995 1.05 -13.25 -28.50
CA TYR A 995 1.23 -14.70 -28.36
C TYR A 995 2.59 -15.08 -27.74
N LEU A 996 3.68 -14.44 -28.18
CA LEU A 996 5.06 -14.79 -27.80
C LEU A 996 5.51 -14.10 -26.51
N ALA A 997 6.19 -14.83 -25.61
CA ALA A 997 6.66 -14.30 -24.32
C ALA A 997 7.57 -13.07 -24.46
N THR A 998 8.47 -13.04 -25.44
CA THR A 998 9.40 -11.91 -25.68
C THR A 998 8.71 -10.63 -26.16
N TYR A 999 7.47 -10.71 -26.65
CA TYR A 999 6.64 -9.54 -26.95
C TYR A 999 5.78 -9.10 -25.76
N ARG A 1000 5.58 -9.99 -24.78
CA ARG A 1000 4.81 -9.72 -23.56
C ARG A 1000 5.68 -9.13 -22.44
N TYR A 1001 6.90 -9.63 -22.29
CA TYR A 1001 7.75 -9.42 -21.13
C TYR A 1001 8.98 -8.56 -21.39
N LYS A 1002 9.39 -7.83 -20.36
CA LYS A 1002 10.75 -7.27 -20.24
C LYS A 1002 11.73 -8.36 -19.77
N PRO A 1003 13.05 -8.12 -19.80
CA PRO A 1003 14.04 -9.12 -19.36
C PRO A 1003 13.79 -9.71 -17.96
N SER A 1004 13.31 -8.91 -17.00
CA SER A 1004 12.95 -9.40 -15.66
C SER A 1004 11.77 -10.39 -15.68
N GLY A 1005 10.77 -10.15 -16.53
CA GLY A 1005 9.63 -11.05 -16.71
C GLY A 1005 10.01 -12.36 -17.39
N LEU A 1006 10.93 -12.32 -18.37
CA LEU A 1006 11.43 -13.52 -19.05
C LEU A 1006 12.18 -14.45 -18.07
N ARG A 1007 12.98 -13.89 -17.15
CA ARG A 1007 13.63 -14.69 -16.09
C ARG A 1007 12.62 -15.39 -15.18
N LYS A 1008 11.51 -14.73 -14.84
CA LYS A 1008 10.42 -15.37 -14.08
C LYS A 1008 9.72 -16.43 -14.92
N ARG A 1009 9.46 -16.17 -16.20
CA ARG A 1009 8.83 -17.12 -17.12
C ARG A 1009 9.61 -18.43 -17.22
N ALA A 1010 10.95 -18.37 -17.31
CA ALA A 1010 11.78 -19.57 -17.29
C ALA A 1010 11.60 -20.40 -16.01
N GLN A 1011 11.44 -19.75 -14.85
CA GLN A 1011 11.16 -20.44 -13.59
C GLN A 1011 9.77 -21.11 -13.60
N TRP A 1012 8.76 -20.44 -14.15
CA TRP A 1012 7.42 -21.01 -14.33
C TRP A 1012 7.40 -22.24 -15.25
N GLU A 1013 8.13 -22.20 -16.37
CA GLU A 1013 8.18 -23.35 -17.29
C GLU A 1013 8.84 -24.58 -16.65
N ARG A 1014 9.91 -24.39 -15.88
CA ARG A 1014 10.51 -25.47 -15.07
C ARG A 1014 9.53 -26.06 -14.06
N THR A 1015 8.77 -25.20 -13.36
CA THR A 1015 7.72 -25.67 -12.44
C THR A 1015 6.68 -26.54 -13.18
N TRP A 1016 6.23 -26.15 -14.37
CA TRP A 1016 5.23 -26.92 -15.13
C TRP A 1016 5.76 -28.26 -15.63
N GLU A 1017 7.02 -28.31 -16.06
CA GLU A 1017 7.69 -29.56 -16.43
C GLU A 1017 7.75 -30.51 -15.23
N GLN A 1018 8.16 -30.03 -14.07
CA GLN A 1018 8.18 -30.82 -12.84
C GLN A 1018 6.78 -31.28 -12.41
N GLN A 1019 5.75 -30.42 -12.55
CA GLN A 1019 4.36 -30.82 -12.28
C GLN A 1019 3.89 -31.97 -13.19
N ARG A 1020 4.34 -32.02 -14.45
CA ARG A 1020 4.03 -33.13 -15.36
C ARG A 1020 4.70 -34.44 -14.94
N LEU A 1021 5.96 -34.38 -14.52
CA LEU A 1021 6.66 -35.56 -14.00
C LEU A 1021 5.95 -36.09 -12.75
N GLU A 1022 5.50 -35.20 -11.86
CA GLU A 1022 4.68 -35.56 -10.70
C GLU A 1022 3.36 -36.23 -11.12
N ASP A 1023 2.68 -35.71 -12.15
CA ASP A 1023 1.43 -36.30 -12.69
C ASP A 1023 1.65 -37.68 -13.33
N ALA A 1024 2.85 -37.93 -13.89
CA ALA A 1024 3.27 -39.24 -14.40
C ALA A 1024 3.66 -40.24 -13.28
N GLY A 1025 3.64 -39.81 -12.01
CA GLY A 1025 3.95 -40.62 -10.84
C GLY A 1025 5.42 -40.58 -10.40
N GLU A 1026 6.23 -39.67 -10.95
CA GLU A 1026 7.63 -39.52 -10.56
C GLU A 1026 7.80 -38.68 -9.28
N GLY A 1027 8.74 -39.10 -8.42
CA GLY A 1027 9.04 -38.40 -7.17
C GLY A 1027 9.94 -37.18 -7.39
N VAL A 1028 9.36 -36.02 -7.67
CA VAL A 1028 10.08 -34.77 -7.91
C VAL A 1028 9.80 -33.71 -6.83
N GLN A 1029 10.79 -32.87 -6.53
CA GLN A 1029 10.61 -31.69 -5.70
C GLN A 1029 10.36 -30.47 -6.59
N ILE A 1030 9.19 -29.84 -6.44
CA ILE A 1030 8.76 -28.72 -7.27
C ILE A 1030 9.00 -27.41 -6.52
N ALA A 1031 9.75 -26.50 -7.12
CA ALA A 1031 9.95 -25.16 -6.57
C ALA A 1031 8.76 -24.25 -6.89
N VAL A 1032 8.34 -23.44 -5.92
CA VAL A 1032 7.28 -22.44 -6.10
C VAL A 1032 7.79 -21.29 -6.97
N PRO A 1033 7.16 -20.99 -8.12
CA PRO A 1033 7.64 -19.96 -9.02
C PRO A 1033 7.35 -18.54 -8.49
N PRO A 1034 8.15 -17.53 -8.88
CA PRO A 1034 8.00 -16.15 -8.42
C PRO A 1034 6.79 -15.45 -9.06
N LYS A 1035 6.18 -14.51 -8.33
CA LYS A 1035 5.07 -13.68 -8.84
C LYS A 1035 5.58 -12.56 -9.75
N TYR A 1036 4.78 -12.22 -10.75
CA TYR A 1036 5.02 -11.07 -11.62
C TYR A 1036 4.61 -9.74 -10.98
N THR A 1037 5.21 -8.66 -11.47
CA THR A 1037 4.90 -7.26 -11.15
C THR A 1037 4.66 -6.47 -12.44
N SER A 1038 4.12 -5.26 -12.34
CA SER A 1038 3.92 -4.40 -13.52
C SER A 1038 5.23 -4.06 -14.26
N ALA A 1039 6.36 -4.05 -13.56
CA ALA A 1039 7.67 -3.81 -14.15
C ALA A 1039 8.14 -4.95 -15.08
N ASP A 1040 7.57 -6.15 -14.93
CA ASP A 1040 7.94 -7.32 -15.72
C ASP A 1040 7.30 -7.35 -17.12
N PHE A 1041 6.24 -6.56 -17.34
CA PHE A 1041 5.48 -6.54 -18.60
C PHE A 1041 5.91 -5.38 -19.52
N ALA A 1042 5.85 -5.62 -20.83
CA ALA A 1042 6.21 -4.64 -21.85
C ALA A 1042 5.23 -3.45 -21.90
N LYS A 1043 3.92 -3.70 -21.68
CA LYS A 1043 2.88 -2.66 -21.64
C LYS A 1043 2.02 -2.75 -20.37
N PRO A 1044 1.51 -1.62 -19.85
CA PRO A 1044 0.55 -1.61 -18.73
C PRO A 1044 -0.75 -2.38 -19.02
N SER A 1045 -1.23 -2.36 -20.27
CA SER A 1045 -2.42 -3.13 -20.68
C SER A 1045 -2.22 -4.63 -20.52
N TYR A 1046 -1.04 -5.15 -20.82
CA TYR A 1046 -0.72 -6.58 -20.64
C TYR A 1046 -0.74 -6.96 -19.16
N TRP A 1047 -0.14 -6.13 -18.29
CA TRP A 1047 -0.20 -6.34 -16.84
C TRP A 1047 -1.64 -6.33 -16.32
N ARG A 1048 -2.47 -5.39 -16.78
CA ARG A 1048 -3.89 -5.31 -16.41
C ARG A 1048 -4.67 -6.56 -16.82
N ALA A 1049 -4.35 -7.15 -17.97
CA ALA A 1049 -4.97 -8.39 -18.46
C ALA A 1049 -4.45 -9.65 -17.74
N ARG A 1050 -3.20 -9.68 -17.29
CA ARG A 1050 -2.53 -10.91 -16.81
C ARG A 1050 -2.29 -10.98 -15.30
N GLY A 1051 -1.96 -9.85 -14.69
CA GLY A 1051 -1.71 -9.72 -13.25
C GLY A 1051 -0.52 -10.56 -12.73
N LYS A 1052 -0.46 -10.70 -11.40
CA LYS A 1052 0.72 -11.24 -10.69
C LYS A 1052 1.02 -12.73 -10.91
N LEU A 1053 0.08 -13.47 -11.48
CA LEU A 1053 0.17 -14.92 -11.75
C LEU A 1053 0.09 -15.24 -13.25
N ASP A 1054 0.16 -14.20 -14.11
CA ASP A 1054 0.03 -14.34 -15.57
C ASP A 1054 -1.23 -15.09 -16.04
N VAL A 1055 -2.36 -14.86 -15.37
CA VAL A 1055 -3.63 -15.55 -15.70
C VAL A 1055 -4.27 -14.86 -16.91
N PRO A 1056 -4.57 -15.57 -18.00
CA PRO A 1056 -5.24 -14.98 -19.17
C PRO A 1056 -6.61 -14.39 -18.82
N LYS A 1057 -6.82 -13.11 -19.17
CA LYS A 1057 -8.12 -12.40 -19.05
C LYS A 1057 -8.42 -11.47 -20.23
N GLU A 1058 -7.49 -11.36 -21.19
CA GLU A 1058 -7.66 -10.60 -22.43
C GLU A 1058 -8.76 -11.17 -23.33
N ARG A 1059 -9.27 -10.34 -24.25
CA ARG A 1059 -10.30 -10.72 -25.23
C ARG A 1059 -9.69 -11.30 -26.50
N PHE A 1060 -8.52 -10.79 -26.88
CA PHE A 1060 -7.84 -11.17 -28.12
C PHE A 1060 -6.38 -11.54 -27.88
N ILE A 1061 -5.86 -12.38 -28.77
CA ILE A 1061 -4.44 -12.68 -28.89
C ILE A 1061 -3.93 -11.83 -30.05
N SER A 1062 -2.84 -11.08 -29.88
CA SER A 1062 -2.23 -10.40 -31.02
C SER A 1062 -1.05 -11.19 -31.58
N TYR A 1063 -0.84 -11.03 -32.88
CA TYR A 1063 0.29 -11.59 -33.62
C TYR A 1063 1.12 -10.46 -34.23
N PRO A 1064 1.89 -9.71 -33.40
CA PRO A 1064 2.69 -8.59 -33.88
C PRO A 1064 3.64 -9.03 -34.98
N LYS A 1065 3.76 -8.20 -36.03
CA LYS A 1065 4.64 -8.44 -37.18
C LYS A 1065 4.31 -9.69 -38.01
N ALA A 1066 3.17 -10.34 -37.75
CA ALA A 1066 2.66 -11.48 -38.53
C ALA A 1066 1.60 -11.08 -39.58
N GLY A 1067 1.23 -9.79 -39.64
CA GLY A 1067 0.30 -9.25 -40.64
C GLY A 1067 0.82 -9.38 -42.07
N ARG A 1068 -0.07 -9.23 -43.05
CA ARG A 1068 0.31 -9.19 -44.48
C ARG A 1068 0.99 -7.86 -44.78
N ASP A 1069 1.96 -7.82 -45.70
CA ASP A 1069 2.71 -6.58 -45.98
C ASP A 1069 1.81 -5.43 -46.53
N GLY A 1070 0.66 -5.76 -47.11
CA GLY A 1070 -0.35 -4.79 -47.58
C GLY A 1070 -1.37 -4.33 -46.53
N ASP A 1071 -1.34 -4.86 -45.31
CA ASP A 1071 -2.25 -4.51 -44.22
C ASP A 1071 -1.46 -4.13 -42.96
N GLY A 1072 -1.41 -2.82 -42.67
CA GLY A 1072 -0.70 -2.28 -41.51
C GLY A 1072 -1.45 -2.43 -40.19
N THR A 1073 -2.64 -3.05 -40.18
CA THR A 1073 -3.42 -3.24 -38.96
C THR A 1073 -3.02 -4.50 -38.19
N GLU A 1074 -3.20 -4.47 -36.87
CA GLU A 1074 -2.81 -5.58 -36.00
C GLU A 1074 -3.55 -6.88 -36.36
N LEU A 1075 -2.83 -7.99 -36.43
CA LEU A 1075 -3.41 -9.31 -36.65
C LEU A 1075 -3.84 -9.90 -35.31
N LEU A 1076 -5.13 -10.23 -35.18
CA LEU A 1076 -5.74 -10.69 -33.94
C LEU A 1076 -6.26 -12.13 -34.07
N GLY A 1077 -6.31 -12.84 -32.95
CA GLY A 1077 -7.01 -14.10 -32.76
C GLY A 1077 -7.95 -13.99 -31.56
N TRP A 1078 -8.92 -14.89 -31.45
CA TRP A 1078 -9.83 -14.92 -30.31
C TRP A 1078 -9.19 -15.62 -29.11
N ALA A 1079 -9.21 -14.98 -27.94
CA ALA A 1079 -8.60 -15.56 -26.73
C ALA A 1079 -9.41 -16.73 -26.13
N GLY A 1080 -10.63 -17.00 -26.62
CA GLY A 1080 -11.41 -18.17 -26.24
C GLY A 1080 -11.02 -19.47 -26.96
N TRP A 1081 -10.10 -19.41 -27.92
CA TRP A 1081 -9.52 -20.61 -28.51
C TRP A 1081 -8.73 -21.42 -27.48
N ASP A 1082 -8.91 -22.74 -27.47
CA ASP A 1082 -8.03 -23.64 -26.72
C ASP A 1082 -6.62 -23.68 -27.35
N HIS A 1083 -5.67 -24.33 -26.67
CA HIS A 1083 -4.27 -24.36 -27.13
C HIS A 1083 -4.13 -25.00 -28.51
N LEU A 1084 -4.95 -26.01 -28.84
CA LEU A 1084 -4.96 -26.65 -30.16
C LEU A 1084 -5.44 -25.68 -31.25
N ALA A 1085 -6.55 -24.98 -31.02
CA ALA A 1085 -7.07 -24.00 -31.94
C ALA A 1085 -6.10 -22.82 -32.15
N GLN A 1086 -5.42 -22.38 -31.08
CA GLN A 1086 -4.36 -21.37 -31.19
C GLN A 1086 -3.16 -21.85 -32.02
N ALA A 1087 -2.75 -23.11 -31.87
CA ALA A 1087 -1.66 -23.71 -32.65
C ALA A 1087 -2.04 -23.84 -34.13
N GLN A 1088 -3.26 -24.31 -34.43
CA GLN A 1088 -3.80 -24.37 -35.79
C GLN A 1088 -3.87 -22.99 -36.45
N ALA A 1089 -4.35 -21.98 -35.72
CA ALA A 1089 -4.41 -20.60 -36.17
C ALA A 1089 -3.02 -20.06 -36.53
N LEU A 1090 -2.04 -20.26 -35.66
CA LEU A 1090 -0.68 -19.77 -35.86
C LEU A 1090 0.05 -20.53 -36.97
N ALA A 1091 -0.14 -21.86 -37.08
CA ALA A 1091 0.41 -22.66 -38.17
C ALA A 1091 -0.20 -22.28 -39.53
N THR A 1092 -1.50 -21.95 -39.56
CA THR A 1092 -2.15 -21.44 -40.78
C THR A 1092 -1.52 -20.12 -41.22
N VAL A 1093 -1.28 -19.20 -40.28
CA VAL A 1093 -0.57 -17.94 -40.57
C VAL A 1093 0.85 -18.24 -41.07
N TYR A 1094 1.59 -19.12 -40.40
CA TYR A 1094 2.94 -19.51 -40.79
C TYR A 1094 2.99 -20.04 -42.23
N LEU A 1095 2.14 -21.00 -42.57
CA LEU A 1095 2.10 -21.61 -43.91
C LEU A 1095 1.68 -20.60 -44.98
N ASP A 1096 0.71 -19.71 -44.71
CA ASP A 1096 0.35 -18.62 -45.63
C ASP A 1096 1.55 -17.69 -45.89
N ARG A 1097 2.28 -17.30 -44.85
CA ARG A 1097 3.48 -16.44 -44.98
C ARG A 1097 4.64 -17.11 -45.71
N LYS A 1098 4.84 -18.41 -45.47
CA LYS A 1098 5.88 -19.20 -46.15
C LYS A 1098 5.54 -19.42 -47.62
N LEU A 1099 4.34 -19.93 -47.91
CA LEU A 1099 3.98 -20.43 -49.24
C LEU A 1099 3.48 -19.32 -50.18
N GLN A 1100 2.72 -18.35 -49.67
CA GLN A 1100 2.12 -17.29 -50.51
C GLN A 1100 2.94 -16.01 -50.53
N ALA A 1101 3.53 -15.63 -49.39
CA ALA A 1101 4.30 -14.38 -49.26
C ALA A 1101 5.83 -14.57 -49.35
N ALA A 1102 6.32 -15.82 -49.43
CA ALA A 1102 7.74 -16.16 -49.53
C ALA A 1102 8.63 -15.47 -48.47
N TRP A 1103 8.15 -15.39 -47.23
CA TRP A 1103 8.88 -14.72 -46.15
C TRP A 1103 10.23 -15.41 -45.83
N PRO A 1104 11.28 -14.63 -45.50
CA PRO A 1104 12.57 -15.17 -45.09
C PRO A 1104 12.51 -15.80 -43.69
N ALA A 1105 13.50 -16.64 -43.37
CA ALA A 1105 13.60 -17.37 -42.10
C ALA A 1105 13.48 -16.46 -40.86
N GLU A 1106 14.14 -15.30 -40.86
CA GLU A 1106 14.10 -14.33 -39.75
C GLU A 1106 12.68 -13.84 -39.39
N ARG A 1107 11.74 -13.83 -40.35
CA ARG A 1107 10.33 -13.46 -40.12
C ARG A 1107 9.46 -14.67 -39.79
N LEU A 1108 9.87 -15.86 -40.20
CA LEU A 1108 9.16 -17.12 -39.98
C LEU A 1108 9.47 -17.75 -38.62
N LEU A 1109 10.71 -17.66 -38.15
CA LEU A 1109 11.17 -18.26 -36.88
C LEU A 1109 10.38 -17.77 -35.65
N PRO A 1110 9.99 -16.48 -35.50
CA PRO A 1110 9.14 -16.05 -34.39
C PRO A 1110 7.76 -16.75 -34.37
N LEU A 1111 7.17 -17.04 -35.53
CA LEU A 1111 5.89 -17.74 -35.62
C LEU A 1111 6.05 -19.19 -35.15
N LEU A 1112 7.11 -19.89 -35.60
CA LEU A 1112 7.44 -21.23 -35.11
C LEU A 1112 7.74 -21.23 -33.61
N ALA A 1113 8.43 -20.21 -33.09
CA ALA A 1113 8.68 -20.05 -31.66
C ALA A 1113 7.37 -19.94 -30.85
N GLY A 1114 6.33 -19.33 -31.42
CA GLY A 1114 5.00 -19.31 -30.81
C GLY A 1114 4.29 -20.65 -30.81
N ILE A 1115 4.41 -21.43 -31.89
CA ILE A 1115 3.87 -22.80 -31.93
C ILE A 1115 4.60 -23.65 -30.89
N ALA A 1116 5.92 -23.50 -30.76
CA ALA A 1116 6.72 -24.16 -29.73
C ALA A 1116 6.35 -23.71 -28.30
N GLU A 1117 5.93 -22.45 -28.07
CA GLU A 1117 5.37 -22.03 -26.76
C GLU A 1117 4.05 -22.74 -26.43
N LEU A 1118 3.26 -23.12 -27.45
CA LEU A 1118 2.00 -23.85 -27.29
C LEU A 1118 2.20 -25.37 -27.16
N GLU A 1119 3.28 -25.91 -27.74
CA GLU A 1119 3.60 -27.34 -27.79
C GLU A 1119 3.50 -28.01 -26.41
N LEU A 1120 4.00 -27.36 -25.35
CA LEU A 1120 3.92 -27.86 -23.97
C LEU A 1120 2.48 -28.09 -23.48
N TRP A 1121 1.53 -27.29 -23.96
CA TRP A 1121 0.11 -27.40 -23.61
C TRP A 1121 -0.62 -28.40 -24.51
N LEU A 1122 -0.16 -28.59 -25.74
CA LEU A 1122 -0.66 -29.64 -26.62
C LEU A 1122 -0.35 -31.01 -26.03
N HIS A 1123 0.88 -31.25 -25.58
CA HIS A 1123 1.24 -32.50 -24.88
C HIS A 1123 0.47 -32.70 -23.58
N GLN A 1124 0.07 -31.61 -22.89
CA GLN A 1124 -0.70 -31.71 -21.66
C GLN A 1124 -2.18 -32.07 -21.89
N TRP A 1125 -2.84 -31.48 -22.89
CA TRP A 1125 -4.30 -31.52 -23.03
C TRP A 1125 -4.80 -32.18 -24.33
N HIS A 1126 -3.91 -32.46 -25.26
CA HIS A 1126 -4.22 -32.94 -26.61
C HIS A 1126 -3.24 -34.05 -27.07
N ALA A 1127 -2.84 -34.93 -26.14
CA ALA A 1127 -1.96 -36.08 -26.41
C ALA A 1127 -2.70 -37.33 -26.92
N ASP A 1128 -4.03 -37.36 -26.84
CA ASP A 1128 -4.85 -38.46 -27.37
C ASP A 1128 -5.01 -38.37 -28.90
N GLU A 1129 -5.16 -39.53 -29.55
CA GLU A 1129 -5.41 -39.60 -30.99
C GLU A 1129 -6.74 -38.95 -31.39
N ARG A 1130 -6.74 -38.24 -32.52
CA ARG A 1130 -7.95 -37.62 -33.09
C ARG A 1130 -8.10 -37.96 -34.57
N PRO A 1131 -9.32 -38.19 -35.08
CA PRO A 1131 -9.54 -38.56 -36.49
C PRO A 1131 -8.99 -37.57 -37.52
N ASP A 1132 -8.92 -36.28 -37.17
CA ASP A 1132 -8.49 -35.21 -38.07
C ASP A 1132 -6.96 -35.02 -38.13
N PHE A 1133 -6.19 -35.81 -37.36
CA PHE A 1133 -4.73 -35.72 -37.28
C PHE A 1133 -4.07 -37.07 -37.56
N PRO A 1134 -2.89 -37.10 -38.21
CA PRO A 1134 -2.09 -38.31 -38.29
C PRO A 1134 -1.42 -38.57 -36.92
N GLY A 1135 -2.12 -39.28 -36.03
CA GLY A 1135 -1.70 -39.51 -34.65
C GLY A 1135 -2.35 -38.51 -33.66
N SER A 1136 -1.63 -38.18 -32.59
CA SER A 1136 -2.10 -37.15 -31.64
C SER A 1136 -1.79 -35.73 -32.17
N PRO A 1137 -2.66 -34.74 -31.89
CA PRO A 1137 -2.37 -33.35 -32.23
C PRO A 1137 -1.03 -32.85 -31.69
N ALA A 1138 -0.66 -33.25 -30.46
CA ALA A 1138 0.63 -32.90 -29.87
C ALA A 1138 1.82 -33.40 -30.69
N GLN A 1139 1.78 -34.66 -31.14
CA GLN A 1139 2.85 -35.22 -31.97
C GLN A 1139 2.90 -34.55 -33.34
N PHE A 1140 1.75 -34.30 -33.97
CA PHE A 1140 1.68 -33.63 -35.27
C PHE A 1140 2.38 -32.26 -35.27
N PHE A 1141 2.14 -31.43 -34.23
CA PHE A 1141 2.79 -30.11 -34.15
C PHE A 1141 4.29 -30.21 -33.80
N THR A 1142 4.69 -31.21 -33.02
CA THR A 1142 6.12 -31.54 -32.79
C THR A 1142 6.81 -31.80 -34.14
N ASP A 1143 6.25 -32.71 -34.94
CA ASP A 1143 6.81 -33.10 -36.24
C ASP A 1143 6.81 -31.92 -37.23
N LEU A 1144 5.78 -31.08 -37.22
CA LEU A 1144 5.71 -29.87 -38.03
C LEU A 1144 6.85 -28.89 -37.68
N ILE A 1145 7.07 -28.62 -36.39
CA ILE A 1145 8.13 -27.71 -35.94
C ILE A 1145 9.49 -28.23 -36.40
N ASP A 1146 9.78 -29.51 -36.16
CA ASP A 1146 11.09 -30.09 -36.46
C ASP A 1146 11.36 -30.18 -37.97
N ALA A 1147 10.36 -30.54 -38.77
CA ALA A 1147 10.47 -30.54 -40.22
C ALA A 1147 10.72 -29.13 -40.78
N GLU A 1148 10.05 -28.11 -40.23
CA GLU A 1148 10.17 -26.73 -40.68
C GLU A 1148 11.50 -26.07 -40.26
N LEU A 1149 11.99 -26.37 -39.05
CA LEU A 1149 13.32 -25.93 -38.61
C LEU A 1149 14.42 -26.50 -39.51
N SER A 1150 14.33 -27.79 -39.85
CA SER A 1150 15.28 -28.44 -40.77
C SER A 1150 15.31 -27.76 -42.14
N GLN A 1151 14.15 -27.39 -42.68
CA GLN A 1151 14.06 -26.68 -43.97
C GLN A 1151 14.62 -25.25 -43.92
N LEU A 1152 14.53 -24.58 -42.77
CA LEU A 1152 15.04 -23.21 -42.58
C LEU A 1152 16.52 -23.16 -42.18
N GLY A 1153 17.18 -24.30 -41.96
CA GLY A 1153 18.56 -24.36 -41.49
C GLY A 1153 18.72 -23.92 -40.03
N ALA A 1154 17.67 -24.07 -39.23
CA ALA A 1154 17.55 -23.65 -37.84
C ALA A 1154 17.41 -24.86 -36.90
N ASP A 1155 17.52 -24.63 -35.59
CA ASP A 1155 17.30 -25.65 -34.57
C ASP A 1155 16.39 -25.17 -33.42
N ARG A 1156 16.05 -26.09 -32.50
CA ARG A 1156 15.22 -25.74 -31.32
C ARG A 1156 15.92 -24.78 -30.36
N ALA A 1157 17.25 -24.66 -30.38
CA ALA A 1157 17.99 -23.71 -29.54
C ALA A 1157 17.76 -22.27 -30.02
N GLU A 1158 17.65 -22.04 -31.33
CA GLU A 1158 17.25 -20.76 -31.89
C GLU A 1158 15.83 -20.35 -31.47
N LEU A 1159 14.86 -21.29 -31.45
CA LEU A 1159 13.52 -21.01 -30.93
C LEU A 1159 13.56 -20.68 -29.43
N THR A 1160 14.39 -21.38 -28.65
CA THR A 1160 14.59 -21.12 -27.22
C THR A 1160 15.17 -19.72 -26.97
N ASN A 1161 16.11 -19.27 -27.81
CA ASN A 1161 16.63 -17.90 -27.80
C ASN A 1161 15.52 -16.88 -28.07
N LEU A 1162 14.69 -17.10 -29.11
CA LEU A 1162 13.59 -16.21 -29.48
C LEU A 1162 12.47 -16.13 -28.44
N ARG A 1163 12.34 -17.18 -27.61
CA ARG A 1163 11.46 -17.22 -26.43
C ARG A 1163 12.07 -16.56 -25.19
N GLY A 1164 13.36 -16.18 -25.26
CA GLY A 1164 14.07 -15.47 -24.18
C GLY A 1164 14.50 -16.37 -23.02
N LEU A 1165 14.69 -17.67 -23.28
CA LEU A 1165 14.97 -18.68 -22.25
C LEU A 1165 16.45 -19.09 -22.15
N SER A 1166 17.30 -18.65 -23.08
CA SER A 1166 18.69 -19.12 -23.22
C SER A 1166 19.69 -18.58 -22.20
N GLN A 1167 19.47 -17.41 -21.61
CA GLN A 1167 20.32 -16.89 -20.53
C GLN A 1167 20.15 -17.64 -19.19
N ALA A 1168 19.21 -18.59 -19.10
CA ALA A 1168 18.98 -19.40 -17.90
C ALA A 1168 19.59 -20.82 -17.99
N ALA A 1169 20.10 -21.23 -19.16
CA ALA A 1169 20.58 -22.59 -19.41
C ALA A 1169 22.08 -22.80 -19.09
N THR A 1170 22.84 -21.74 -18.85
CA THR A 1170 24.29 -21.81 -18.54
C THR A 1170 24.61 -21.91 -17.05
N SER A 1171 23.61 -22.09 -16.19
CA SER A 1171 23.79 -22.34 -14.75
C SER A 1171 23.24 -23.71 -14.34
N ALA A 1172 23.49 -24.74 -15.15
CA ALA A 1172 23.29 -26.14 -14.80
C ALA A 1172 24.65 -26.78 -14.47
#